data_AF-A0A972V1I5-F1
#
_entry.id   AF-A0A972V1I5-F1
#
_cell.length_a   1.000
_cell.length_b   1.000
_cell.length_c   1.000
_cell.angle_alpha   90.00
_cell.angle_beta   90.00
_cell.angle_gamma   90.00
#
_symmetry.space_group_name_H-M   'P 1'
#
loop_
_entity.id
_entity.type
_entity.pdbx_description
1 polymer ?
#
loop_
_entity_poly.entity_id
_entity_poly.type
_entity_poly.pdbx_seq_one_letter_code
_entity_poly.pdbx_strand_id
1 'polypeptide(L)'
;MHRFITFLFLIVGFIGYSQQVVKKPLTFEDYKLWKSLANRQISENGKVVAYELNPQKGDGVLVIHHSEKIDSLKRGTDAQISPDNNFVVYNIKPPEDSVRKAKLDKVKKDKMPGDSLGIFVFKHDSVVLFPGIKSFKIPEENATWIAFTLKHVEKKDTTKSKDSNKEIKQPGDDLVLFNVANTDTMIFRHVIEYQIAKEGSKILMISQTKDSIQTYSKVRLFNTSDGTVETVFNSEGWAKKVVSDNLGSQFTFLHSTDTVKEKVYKLYYGLSEESDAEVIVDSYTSGIPIGWSPSDNGRIYFSDDGLKLYFGTAVSPEPEPKDTLLDEEKPKLDVWHWQDLTLQPQQKINLDNEKKRTYLAVYHTDIKRYIQLADLYIKNVSTIQKGNGTVALGNDDSPYLRASSWTGERNSDYYLVDLKTGIKRQLTKNSSYTRLSPAGKYVAWYNNSDSSFYAKSTSIELPDTIALTKKIPVSFYNERHDTPSDPRPYGIAGWAIDDRFVFIYDRYDIWKIDPIGEKVPVNITKAFGRRNNTRLRYIRLDREEEFISTDKDIILQAFDERTMSSGFFKTSFNSVKDPKLLLVDKFSFSNPIKAKDANKLIWTKEDVQTYPDLWISDLDFENREKLSDANPQQKIYIWSTVEMVEWTSFTGETLKGLLYKPEYFNPTKKYPTIVYFYERNAETIHRHYSPSPSRSTINKTFYPSNGYLVFIPDITYQDGYPGQSAYNAIVSGVNYLINEFSFVDKEKIGLQGQSWGGYQTVFLITETDMFAAAMGGAPVSNMTSAYGGIRWGTGMSRMFQYEHTQSRIGGTLWEKPLLYLENSPVFHAPKINTPLLMMHNDDDGAVPWYQGIEMFVAMRRLDKPAWMLTYNGEPHNLKGSSWANRVDLSKRMFQFFNHYLKGQPMPEWMKKGVPATEKGKNLGY
;
A
#
# COMPACT_ATOMS: atom_id res chain seq x y z
N MET A 1 -81.56 3.15 -50.98
CA MET A 1 -80.69 2.43 -51.95
C MET A 1 -79.34 2.23 -51.27
N HIS A 2 -78.78 1.00 -51.21
CA HIS A 2 -77.37 0.57 -50.95
C HIS A 2 -76.42 1.47 -50.08
N ARG A 3 -75.55 0.99 -49.16
CA ARG A 3 -75.19 -0.34 -48.59
C ARG A 3 -74.17 -0.16 -47.42
N PHE A 4 -74.26 -0.94 -46.33
CA PHE A 4 -73.16 -1.37 -45.39
C PHE A 4 -72.46 -0.22 -44.58
N ILE A 5 -71.79 -0.41 -43.42
CA ILE A 5 -71.45 -1.60 -42.59
C ILE A 5 -71.52 -1.27 -41.06
N THR A 6 -71.48 -2.30 -40.21
CA THR A 6 -71.70 -2.25 -38.73
C THR A 6 -70.39 -2.43 -37.93
N PHE A 7 -70.32 -1.91 -36.68
CA PHE A 7 -69.82 -2.53 -35.41
C PHE A 7 -69.41 -1.43 -34.38
N LEU A 8 -69.24 -1.67 -33.08
CA LEU A 8 -70.03 -2.39 -32.04
C LEU A 8 -69.35 -2.04 -30.68
N PHE A 9 -70.08 -1.78 -29.60
CA PHE A 9 -69.51 -1.64 -28.25
C PHE A 9 -70.38 -2.37 -27.23
N LEU A 10 -69.76 -3.19 -26.37
CA LEU A 10 -70.43 -3.97 -25.34
C LEU A 10 -69.47 -4.22 -24.17
N ILE A 11 -69.90 -3.94 -22.94
CA ILE A 11 -69.08 -4.01 -21.72
C ILE A 11 -69.64 -5.11 -20.81
N VAL A 12 -68.77 -6.03 -20.37
CA VAL A 12 -69.03 -7.00 -19.31
C VAL A 12 -67.78 -7.05 -18.41
N GLY A 13 -67.98 -7.05 -17.09
CA GLY A 13 -66.89 -7.02 -16.11
C GLY A 13 -66.19 -8.36 -15.92
N PHE A 14 -64.92 -8.32 -15.50
CA PHE A 14 -64.10 -9.49 -15.16
C PHE A 14 -63.60 -9.42 -13.72
N ILE A 15 -63.64 -10.56 -13.01
CA ILE A 15 -63.02 -10.72 -11.68
C ILE A 15 -61.59 -11.21 -11.90
N GLY A 16 -60.60 -10.50 -11.36
CA GLY A 16 -59.19 -10.81 -11.54
C GLY A 16 -58.61 -11.68 -10.42
N TYR A 17 -58.14 -12.89 -10.76
CA TYR A 17 -57.26 -13.68 -9.89
C TYR A 17 -55.83 -13.10 -9.93
N SER A 18 -55.25 -12.81 -8.77
CA SER A 18 -53.84 -12.41 -8.67
C SER A 18 -52.93 -13.64 -8.61
N GLN A 19 -51.93 -13.71 -9.48
CA GLN A 19 -50.85 -14.70 -9.38
C GLN A 19 -49.92 -14.37 -8.21
N GLN A 20 -49.54 -15.35 -7.40
CA GLN A 20 -48.51 -15.18 -6.38
C GLN A 20 -47.11 -15.18 -7.01
N VAL A 21 -46.27 -14.22 -6.61
CA VAL A 21 -44.89 -14.10 -7.08
C VAL A 21 -44.02 -15.15 -6.38
N VAL A 22 -43.38 -16.03 -7.17
CA VAL A 22 -42.39 -16.99 -6.67
C VAL A 22 -41.15 -16.23 -6.18
N LYS A 23 -40.90 -16.27 -4.87
CA LYS A 23 -39.76 -15.60 -4.24
C LYS A 23 -38.46 -16.40 -4.44
N LYS A 24 -37.31 -15.71 -4.59
CA LYS A 24 -35.95 -16.32 -4.61
C LYS A 24 -35.19 -16.11 -3.29
N PRO A 25 -34.31 -17.05 -2.87
CA PRO A 25 -33.40 -16.83 -1.75
C PRO A 25 -32.41 -15.68 -2.03
N LEU A 26 -31.85 -15.10 -0.97
CA LEU A 26 -30.93 -13.97 -1.05
C LEU A 26 -29.55 -14.38 -1.59
N THR A 27 -28.97 -13.54 -2.44
CA THR A 27 -27.62 -13.75 -3.02
C THR A 27 -26.70 -12.56 -2.73
N PHE A 28 -25.41 -12.68 -3.08
CA PHE A 28 -24.43 -11.61 -2.85
C PHE A 28 -24.43 -10.48 -3.90
N GLU A 29 -25.22 -10.59 -4.98
CA GLU A 29 -25.15 -9.65 -6.11
C GLU A 29 -26.12 -8.45 -6.02
N ASP A 30 -27.02 -8.43 -5.05
CA ASP A 30 -28.31 -7.72 -5.13
C ASP A 30 -28.31 -6.23 -4.66
N TYR A 31 -27.16 -5.54 -4.49
CA TYR A 31 -27.01 -4.36 -3.57
C TYR A 31 -26.24 -3.03 -3.98
N LYS A 32 -25.93 -2.64 -5.24
CA LYS A 32 -24.72 -1.79 -5.62
C LYS A 32 -24.81 -0.34 -6.28
N LEU A 33 -24.72 0.81 -5.56
CA LEU A 33 -24.41 2.24 -6.04
C LEU A 33 -24.14 3.27 -4.87
N TRP A 34 -23.44 4.45 -5.02
CA TRP A 34 -23.19 5.60 -4.02
C TRP A 34 -22.02 6.62 -4.51
N LYS A 35 -21.16 7.34 -3.69
CA LYS A 35 -20.09 8.37 -4.09
C LYS A 35 -18.57 8.34 -3.59
N SER A 36 -17.63 9.13 -4.22
CA SER A 36 -16.15 9.38 -3.93
C SER A 36 -15.45 10.65 -4.62
N LEU A 37 -14.12 10.94 -4.52
CA LEU A 37 -13.39 12.24 -4.92
C LEU A 37 -11.81 12.14 -5.12
N ALA A 38 -11.05 13.03 -5.86
CA ALA A 38 -9.54 13.00 -6.04
C ALA A 38 -8.71 14.28 -6.56
N ASN A 39 -7.34 14.22 -6.57
CA ASN A 39 -6.21 14.94 -7.28
C ASN A 39 -5.94 16.51 -7.27
N ARG A 40 -4.66 17.01 -7.35
CA ARG A 40 -4.21 18.46 -7.24
C ARG A 40 -2.79 18.86 -7.80
N GLN A 41 -2.57 20.06 -8.43
CA GLN A 41 -1.24 20.60 -8.91
C GLN A 41 -1.14 22.16 -9.11
N ILE A 42 0.07 22.73 -9.36
CA ILE A 42 0.38 24.13 -9.79
C ILE A 42 1.54 24.21 -10.82
N SER A 43 1.61 25.28 -11.64
CA SER A 43 2.62 25.56 -12.68
C SER A 43 3.89 26.28 -12.18
N GLU A 44 5.00 26.23 -12.94
CA GLU A 44 6.28 26.90 -12.60
C GLU A 44 6.19 28.44 -12.56
N ASN A 45 5.24 29.04 -13.28
CA ASN A 45 4.89 30.46 -13.24
C ASN A 45 3.69 30.81 -12.34
N GLY A 46 3.05 29.81 -11.71
CA GLY A 46 1.99 29.96 -10.72
C GLY A 46 0.61 30.43 -11.23
N LYS A 47 0.18 30.04 -12.44
CA LYS A 47 -1.07 30.54 -13.09
C LYS A 47 -2.19 29.51 -13.33
N VAL A 48 -2.02 28.22 -12.97
CA VAL A 48 -2.90 27.10 -13.39
C VAL A 48 -3.14 26.07 -12.27
N VAL A 49 -4.37 25.55 -12.12
CA VAL A 49 -4.80 24.58 -11.06
C VAL A 49 -5.89 23.58 -11.56
N ALA A 50 -6.00 22.34 -11.02
CA ALA A 50 -6.99 21.30 -11.41
C ALA A 50 -7.30 20.19 -10.33
N TYR A 51 -8.49 19.51 -10.38
CA TYR A 51 -8.97 18.46 -9.42
C TYR A 51 -10.20 17.57 -9.89
N GLU A 52 -10.66 16.53 -9.14
CA GLU A 52 -11.64 15.48 -9.61
C GLU A 52 -12.82 15.05 -8.64
N LEU A 53 -13.92 14.45 -9.18
CA LEU A 53 -15.15 13.93 -8.48
C LEU A 53 -15.64 12.54 -9.00
N ASN A 54 -16.17 11.62 -8.15
CA ASN A 54 -16.48 10.20 -8.52
C ASN A 54 -17.68 9.51 -7.78
N PRO A 55 -18.17 8.31 -8.21
CA PRO A 55 -19.19 7.49 -7.53
C PRO A 55 -18.63 6.31 -6.67
N GLN A 56 -19.46 5.48 -6.00
CA GLN A 56 -19.05 4.16 -5.43
C GLN A 56 -18.98 3.06 -6.51
N LYS A 57 -19.74 3.23 -7.60
CA LYS A 57 -19.61 2.50 -8.87
C LYS A 57 -20.25 3.36 -9.98
N GLY A 58 -19.58 3.55 -11.12
CA GLY A 58 -19.94 4.49 -12.20
C GLY A 58 -18.81 5.49 -12.56
N ASP A 59 -19.15 6.47 -13.43
CA ASP A 59 -18.21 7.48 -13.97
C ASP A 59 -18.06 8.78 -13.16
N GLY A 60 -16.88 9.41 -13.26
CA GLY A 60 -16.49 10.68 -12.59
C GLY A 60 -16.25 11.89 -13.52
N VAL A 61 -15.66 12.97 -12.98
CA VAL A 61 -15.45 14.29 -13.64
C VAL A 61 -14.15 14.98 -13.13
N LEU A 62 -13.40 15.64 -14.02
CA LEU A 62 -12.25 16.53 -13.76
C LEU A 62 -12.66 18.01 -13.90
N VAL A 63 -12.02 18.91 -13.16
CA VAL A 63 -12.22 20.37 -13.21
C VAL A 63 -10.87 21.08 -13.36
N ILE A 64 -10.82 22.13 -14.20
CA ILE A 64 -9.61 22.96 -14.45
C ILE A 64 -9.95 24.44 -14.24
N HIS A 65 -9.07 25.17 -13.55
CA HIS A 65 -9.14 26.63 -13.36
C HIS A 65 -8.02 27.32 -14.15
N HIS A 66 -8.41 28.22 -15.06
CA HIS A 66 -7.52 29.06 -15.87
C HIS A 66 -8.28 30.30 -16.35
N SER A 67 -7.61 31.45 -16.49
CA SER A 67 -8.16 32.64 -17.17
C SER A 67 -9.58 33.05 -16.72
N GLU A 68 -9.87 32.96 -15.42
CA GLU A 68 -11.20 33.21 -14.80
C GLU A 68 -12.34 32.27 -15.26
N LYS A 69 -12.04 31.21 -16.03
CA LYS A 69 -12.96 30.14 -16.43
C LYS A 69 -12.85 28.91 -15.52
N ILE A 70 -13.92 28.11 -15.54
CA ILE A 70 -13.97 26.76 -14.92
C ILE A 70 -14.49 25.77 -15.97
N ASP A 71 -13.65 24.81 -16.36
CA ASP A 71 -13.99 23.76 -17.33
C ASP A 71 -14.26 22.43 -16.63
N SER A 72 -15.36 21.74 -16.99
CA SER A 72 -15.81 20.47 -16.36
C SER A 72 -15.76 19.30 -17.34
N LEU A 73 -14.74 18.45 -17.20
CA LEU A 73 -14.35 17.41 -18.14
C LEU A 73 -14.75 16.02 -17.64
N LYS A 74 -15.88 15.50 -18.13
CA LYS A 74 -16.39 14.17 -17.75
C LYS A 74 -15.34 13.08 -18.02
N ARG A 75 -15.03 12.30 -16.98
CA ARG A 75 -14.03 11.21 -16.92
C ARG A 75 -12.56 11.64 -17.02
N GLY A 76 -12.22 12.92 -16.91
CA GLY A 76 -10.81 13.35 -16.85
C GLY A 76 -10.07 12.85 -15.59
N THR A 77 -8.75 12.73 -15.65
CA THR A 77 -7.87 12.27 -14.56
C THR A 77 -6.41 12.70 -14.83
N ASP A 78 -5.55 12.68 -13.81
CA ASP A 78 -4.08 12.63 -13.93
C ASP A 78 -3.44 13.74 -14.81
N ALA A 79 -3.71 15.00 -14.51
CA ALA A 79 -3.08 16.14 -15.20
C ALA A 79 -1.55 16.25 -14.92
N GLN A 80 -0.82 16.92 -15.82
CA GLN A 80 0.48 17.56 -15.59
C GLN A 80 0.53 18.92 -16.30
N ILE A 81 1.35 19.84 -15.77
CA ILE A 81 1.58 21.17 -16.35
C ILE A 81 3.01 21.22 -16.89
N SER A 82 3.19 21.86 -18.06
CA SER A 82 4.50 22.04 -18.70
C SER A 82 5.45 22.96 -17.92
N PRO A 83 6.78 22.72 -17.92
CA PRO A 83 7.77 23.64 -17.35
C PRO A 83 7.63 25.06 -17.91
N ASP A 84 7.55 25.19 -19.25
CA ASP A 84 7.36 26.46 -19.95
C ASP A 84 5.96 27.10 -19.76
N ASN A 85 5.08 26.47 -18.97
CA ASN A 85 3.74 26.94 -18.59
C ASN A 85 2.71 27.17 -19.72
N ASN A 86 2.92 26.58 -20.90
CA ASN A 86 2.11 26.84 -22.10
C ASN A 86 0.93 25.87 -22.31
N PHE A 87 0.88 24.72 -21.62
CA PHE A 87 -0.20 23.73 -21.75
C PHE A 87 -0.42 22.90 -20.48
N VAL A 88 -1.60 22.26 -20.42
CA VAL A 88 -1.92 21.16 -19.50
C VAL A 88 -2.19 19.89 -20.30
N VAL A 89 -1.60 18.78 -19.86
CA VAL A 89 -1.75 17.46 -20.45
C VAL A 89 -2.43 16.53 -19.44
N TYR A 90 -3.51 15.84 -19.83
CA TYR A 90 -4.34 15.05 -18.90
C TYR A 90 -4.97 13.83 -19.58
N ASN A 91 -5.31 12.81 -18.80
CA ASN A 91 -5.97 11.59 -19.27
C ASN A 91 -7.51 11.73 -19.22
N ILE A 92 -8.22 11.03 -20.09
CA ILE A 92 -9.69 10.96 -20.14
C ILE A 92 -10.09 9.48 -20.14
N LYS A 93 -10.57 8.98 -18.99
CA LYS A 93 -10.99 7.58 -18.80
C LYS A 93 -12.19 7.23 -19.69
N PRO A 94 -12.26 6.03 -20.27
CA PRO A 94 -13.47 5.52 -20.93
C PRO A 94 -14.64 5.30 -19.95
N PRO A 95 -15.91 5.31 -20.41
CA PRO A 95 -17.07 5.17 -19.51
C PRO A 95 -17.13 3.80 -18.81
N GLU A 96 -17.47 3.73 -17.51
CA GLU A 96 -17.42 2.46 -16.76
C GLU A 96 -18.26 1.37 -17.45
N ASP A 97 -19.49 1.64 -17.89
CA ASP A 97 -20.29 0.61 -18.57
C ASP A 97 -19.71 0.18 -19.93
N SER A 98 -18.93 1.03 -20.60
CA SER A 98 -18.18 0.65 -21.80
C SER A 98 -16.94 -0.17 -21.47
N VAL A 99 -16.21 0.16 -20.39
CA VAL A 99 -15.09 -0.65 -19.86
C VAL A 99 -15.59 -2.00 -19.38
N ARG A 100 -16.69 -2.03 -18.64
CA ARG A 100 -17.34 -3.20 -18.09
C ARG A 100 -17.91 -4.09 -19.20
N LYS A 101 -18.58 -3.50 -20.20
CA LYS A 101 -18.97 -4.25 -21.40
C LYS A 101 -17.74 -4.83 -22.11
N ALA A 102 -16.68 -4.05 -22.31
CA ALA A 102 -15.47 -4.55 -22.97
C ALA A 102 -14.75 -5.67 -22.16
N LYS A 103 -14.69 -5.56 -20.82
CA LYS A 103 -14.24 -6.62 -19.90
C LYS A 103 -15.09 -7.89 -20.08
N LEU A 104 -16.42 -7.77 -20.13
CA LEU A 104 -17.37 -8.88 -20.28
C LEU A 104 -17.34 -9.55 -21.67
N ASP A 105 -17.31 -8.74 -22.73
CA ASP A 105 -17.14 -9.14 -24.14
C ASP A 105 -15.73 -9.75 -24.40
N LYS A 106 -14.88 -9.84 -23.36
CA LYS A 106 -13.48 -10.28 -23.41
C LYS A 106 -12.67 -9.57 -24.50
N VAL A 107 -13.01 -8.29 -24.72
CA VAL A 107 -12.25 -7.39 -25.58
C VAL A 107 -10.83 -7.36 -25.03
N LYS A 108 -9.88 -7.83 -25.84
CA LYS A 108 -8.47 -7.96 -25.44
C LYS A 108 -7.95 -6.64 -24.87
N LYS A 109 -6.97 -6.65 -23.96
CA LYS A 109 -6.43 -5.43 -23.33
C LYS A 109 -5.96 -4.38 -24.36
N ASP A 110 -5.48 -4.82 -25.53
CA ASP A 110 -5.09 -3.99 -26.67
C ASP A 110 -6.26 -3.50 -27.56
N LYS A 111 -7.49 -3.90 -27.27
CA LYS A 111 -8.74 -3.43 -27.90
C LYS A 111 -9.72 -2.80 -26.92
N MET A 112 -9.50 -2.94 -25.61
CA MET A 112 -10.25 -2.24 -24.57
C MET A 112 -10.38 -0.75 -24.92
N PRO A 113 -11.51 -0.11 -24.56
CA PRO A 113 -11.56 1.34 -24.40
C PRO A 113 -10.34 1.76 -23.58
N GLY A 114 -9.49 2.60 -24.18
CA GLY A 114 -8.33 3.17 -23.52
C GLY A 114 -8.64 4.60 -23.13
N ASP A 115 -7.80 5.15 -22.27
CA ASP A 115 -7.84 6.57 -21.95
C ASP A 115 -7.51 7.39 -23.20
N SER A 116 -7.89 8.66 -23.24
CA SER A 116 -7.45 9.60 -24.28
C SER A 116 -6.66 10.74 -23.66
N LEU A 117 -5.61 11.21 -24.32
CA LEU A 117 -4.89 12.40 -23.90
C LEU A 117 -5.67 13.63 -24.34
N GLY A 118 -5.97 14.52 -23.41
CA GLY A 118 -6.25 15.92 -23.72
C GLY A 118 -4.99 16.73 -23.50
N ILE A 119 -4.56 17.50 -24.50
CA ILE A 119 -3.60 18.59 -24.34
C ILE A 119 -4.37 19.89 -24.49
N PHE A 120 -4.66 20.58 -23.39
CA PHE A 120 -5.27 21.90 -23.41
C PHE A 120 -4.17 22.95 -23.55
N VAL A 121 -4.18 23.67 -24.68
CA VAL A 121 -3.14 24.65 -25.03
C VAL A 121 -3.70 26.04 -24.84
N PHE A 122 -3.29 26.72 -23.76
CA PHE A 122 -3.88 28.00 -23.32
C PHE A 122 -3.86 29.09 -24.39
N LYS A 123 -2.77 29.15 -25.18
CA LYS A 123 -2.58 30.11 -26.28
C LYS A 123 -3.67 30.02 -27.37
N HIS A 124 -4.37 28.90 -27.47
CA HIS A 124 -5.33 28.60 -28.53
C HIS A 124 -6.75 28.28 -28.01
N ASP A 125 -6.98 28.34 -26.69
CA ASP A 125 -8.27 28.04 -26.01
C ASP A 125 -8.88 26.70 -26.48
N SER A 126 -8.02 25.72 -26.79
CA SER A 126 -8.38 24.50 -27.52
C SER A 126 -7.78 23.24 -26.88
N VAL A 127 -8.54 22.15 -26.88
CA VAL A 127 -8.06 20.81 -26.49
C VAL A 127 -7.64 20.05 -27.75
N VAL A 128 -6.36 19.71 -27.88
CA VAL A 128 -5.89 18.69 -28.82
C VAL A 128 -6.12 17.33 -28.19
N LEU A 129 -6.93 16.48 -28.84
CA LEU A 129 -7.31 15.16 -28.33
C LEU A 129 -6.58 14.05 -29.07
N PHE A 130 -5.76 13.27 -28.34
CA PHE A 130 -5.13 12.06 -28.87
C PHE A 130 -5.77 10.80 -28.25
N PRO A 131 -6.58 10.04 -29.00
CA PRO A 131 -7.26 8.86 -28.46
C PRO A 131 -6.29 7.70 -28.21
N GLY A 132 -6.49 6.97 -27.10
CA GLY A 132 -5.72 5.76 -26.80
C GLY A 132 -4.33 6.03 -26.20
N ILE A 133 -4.20 6.99 -25.29
CA ILE A 133 -2.95 7.23 -24.55
C ILE A 133 -2.62 6.03 -23.64
N LYS A 134 -1.32 5.83 -23.39
CA LYS A 134 -0.80 4.90 -22.37
C LYS A 134 0.08 5.57 -21.34
N SER A 135 0.97 6.46 -21.77
CA SER A 135 1.84 7.25 -20.89
C SER A 135 2.36 8.49 -21.60
N PHE A 136 2.84 9.46 -20.84
CA PHE A 136 3.58 10.60 -21.35
C PHE A 136 4.68 11.01 -20.37
N LYS A 137 5.72 11.68 -20.89
CA LYS A 137 6.76 12.38 -20.14
C LYS A 137 7.01 13.74 -20.79
N ILE A 138 7.40 14.68 -19.97
CA ILE A 138 8.04 15.94 -20.34
C ILE A 138 9.53 15.87 -19.90
N PRO A 139 10.47 16.50 -20.63
CA PRO A 139 11.84 16.69 -20.16
C PRO A 139 11.90 17.43 -18.81
N GLU A 140 12.95 17.18 -18.02
CA GLU A 140 13.19 17.91 -16.76
C GLU A 140 13.67 19.36 -17.01
N GLU A 141 14.28 19.61 -18.18
CA GLU A 141 14.65 20.93 -18.69
C GLU A 141 14.33 21.04 -20.19
N ASN A 142 14.04 22.26 -20.69
CA ASN A 142 13.82 22.57 -22.11
C ASN A 142 12.71 21.73 -22.79
N ALA A 143 11.50 21.74 -22.23
CA ALA A 143 10.35 20.90 -22.61
C ALA A 143 9.64 21.27 -23.95
N THR A 144 10.44 21.63 -24.96
CA THR A 144 10.03 21.87 -26.35
C THR A 144 9.32 20.67 -26.98
N TRP A 145 9.66 19.45 -26.57
CA TRP A 145 9.05 18.20 -27.00
C TRP A 145 8.33 17.49 -25.83
N ILE A 146 7.05 17.15 -26.01
CA ILE A 146 6.36 16.16 -25.16
C ILE A 146 6.58 14.79 -25.77
N ALA A 147 7.07 13.84 -24.98
CA ALA A 147 7.22 12.45 -25.40
C ALA A 147 6.05 11.62 -24.87
N PHE A 148 5.13 11.16 -25.72
CA PHE A 148 3.96 10.40 -25.29
C PHE A 148 3.63 9.17 -26.16
N THR A 149 3.12 8.12 -25.53
CA THR A 149 2.86 6.83 -26.19
C THR A 149 1.39 6.64 -26.50
N LEU A 150 1.04 6.72 -27.79
CA LEU A 150 -0.28 6.38 -28.28
C LEU A 150 -0.36 4.92 -28.69
N LYS A 151 -1.46 4.27 -28.33
CA LYS A 151 -1.84 2.93 -28.75
C LYS A 151 -1.88 2.84 -30.28
N HIS A 152 -0.88 2.19 -30.86
CA HIS A 152 -0.71 2.12 -32.33
C HIS A 152 -1.95 1.57 -33.05
N VAL A 153 -2.31 2.18 -34.19
CA VAL A 153 -3.44 1.79 -35.03
C VAL A 153 -3.00 1.55 -36.48
N GLU A 154 -2.93 0.28 -36.87
CA GLU A 154 -2.67 -0.17 -38.24
C GLU A 154 -3.81 0.31 -39.17
N LYS A 155 -3.50 1.22 -40.12
CA LYS A 155 -4.45 1.66 -41.16
C LYS A 155 -4.57 0.58 -42.24
N LYS A 156 -5.71 -0.10 -42.29
CA LYS A 156 -6.02 -1.02 -43.39
C LYS A 156 -6.15 -0.28 -44.72
N ASP A 157 -5.29 -0.66 -45.66
CA ASP A 157 -5.42 -0.31 -47.07
C ASP A 157 -6.65 -1.03 -47.65
N THR A 158 -7.66 -0.25 -48.08
CA THR A 158 -8.91 -0.78 -48.65
C THR A 158 -8.80 -1.15 -50.12
N THR A 159 -7.65 -0.94 -50.77
CA THR A 159 -7.45 -1.22 -52.20
C THR A 159 -6.84 -2.59 -52.50
N LYS A 160 -6.30 -3.28 -51.49
CA LYS A 160 -5.69 -4.61 -51.67
C LYS A 160 -6.72 -5.74 -51.59
N SER A 161 -6.67 -6.63 -52.57
CA SER A 161 -7.53 -7.81 -52.67
C SER A 161 -7.31 -8.80 -51.52
N LYS A 162 -8.33 -9.60 -51.23
CA LYS A 162 -8.27 -10.67 -50.22
C LYS A 162 -7.44 -11.86 -50.73
N ASP A 163 -6.12 -11.73 -50.73
CA ASP A 163 -5.25 -12.90 -50.82
C ASP A 163 -4.04 -12.83 -49.89
N SER A 164 -3.54 -14.02 -49.57
CA SER A 164 -2.54 -14.37 -48.55
C SER A 164 -1.51 -13.31 -48.13
N ASN A 165 -1.82 -12.54 -47.09
CA ASN A 165 -0.97 -12.46 -45.90
C ASN A 165 -1.73 -11.90 -44.68
N LYS A 166 -1.41 -12.40 -43.48
CA LYS A 166 -1.88 -11.80 -42.22
C LYS A 166 -0.92 -10.68 -41.85
N GLU A 167 -1.42 -9.45 -41.70
CA GLU A 167 -0.66 -8.37 -41.07
C GLU A 167 -0.21 -8.83 -39.67
N ILE A 168 1.11 -8.86 -39.46
CA ILE A 168 1.71 -9.29 -38.21
C ILE A 168 1.61 -8.11 -37.25
N LYS A 169 0.82 -8.26 -36.18
CA LYS A 169 0.60 -7.17 -35.25
C LYS A 169 1.92 -6.77 -34.58
N GLN A 170 2.30 -5.50 -34.77
CA GLN A 170 3.53 -4.96 -34.21
C GLN A 170 3.42 -4.75 -32.68
N PRO A 171 4.51 -5.02 -31.92
CA PRO A 171 4.66 -4.59 -30.53
C PRO A 171 4.76 -3.06 -30.38
N GLY A 172 4.90 -2.63 -29.12
CA GLY A 172 5.06 -1.22 -28.77
C GLY A 172 3.88 -0.34 -29.16
N ASP A 173 4.17 0.95 -29.15
CA ASP A 173 3.22 2.04 -29.29
C ASP A 173 3.82 3.15 -30.15
N ASP A 174 3.00 4.06 -30.62
CA ASP A 174 3.45 5.25 -31.32
C ASP A 174 3.98 6.24 -30.28
N LEU A 175 5.32 6.27 -30.09
CA LEU A 175 5.98 7.35 -29.37
C LEU A 175 5.90 8.61 -30.25
N VAL A 176 4.94 9.46 -29.93
CA VAL A 176 4.84 10.80 -30.46
C VAL A 176 5.82 11.68 -29.68
N LEU A 177 6.80 12.26 -30.38
CA LEU A 177 7.42 13.49 -29.92
C LEU A 177 6.58 14.62 -30.52
N PHE A 178 5.81 15.32 -29.68
CA PHE A 178 5.00 16.48 -30.06
C PHE A 178 5.76 17.76 -29.73
N ASN A 179 6.06 18.56 -30.74
CA ASN A 179 6.69 19.86 -30.57
C ASN A 179 5.64 20.89 -30.15
N VAL A 180 5.83 21.48 -28.97
CA VAL A 180 4.87 22.40 -28.36
C VAL A 180 4.82 23.75 -29.07
N ALA A 181 5.93 24.18 -29.66
CA ALA A 181 6.09 25.53 -30.21
C ALA A 181 5.42 25.71 -31.59
N ASN A 182 5.42 24.65 -32.41
CA ASN A 182 4.84 24.66 -33.76
C ASN A 182 3.72 23.62 -33.98
N THR A 183 3.42 22.78 -32.98
CA THR A 183 2.43 21.68 -33.00
C THR A 183 2.75 20.49 -33.91
N ASP A 184 3.99 20.38 -34.43
CA ASP A 184 4.43 19.22 -35.22
C ASP A 184 4.50 17.94 -34.37
N THR A 185 4.40 16.79 -35.04
CA THR A 185 4.58 15.47 -34.42
C THR A 185 5.57 14.61 -35.20
N MET A 186 6.69 14.22 -34.58
CA MET A 186 7.48 13.08 -35.02
C MET A 186 6.93 11.80 -34.38
N ILE A 187 6.63 10.77 -35.17
CA ILE A 187 5.99 9.54 -34.68
C ILE A 187 6.92 8.34 -34.84
N PHE A 188 7.58 7.98 -33.74
CA PHE A 188 8.40 6.78 -33.62
C PHE A 188 7.50 5.59 -33.30
N ARG A 189 7.09 4.90 -34.36
CA ARG A 189 6.20 3.73 -34.24
C ARG A 189 6.85 2.57 -33.50
N HIS A 190 6.02 1.81 -32.81
CA HIS A 190 6.37 0.55 -32.16
C HIS A 190 7.39 0.68 -31.02
N VAL A 191 7.50 1.87 -30.42
CA VAL A 191 8.34 2.11 -29.23
C VAL A 191 7.66 1.52 -27.99
N ILE A 192 8.39 0.70 -27.24
CA ILE A 192 7.94 0.14 -25.96
C ILE A 192 8.46 0.91 -24.75
N GLU A 193 9.59 1.60 -24.89
CA GLU A 193 10.33 2.23 -23.81
C GLU A 193 11.26 3.32 -24.36
N TYR A 194 11.47 4.39 -23.59
CA TYR A 194 12.44 5.42 -23.90
C TYR A 194 12.97 6.11 -22.64
N GLN A 195 14.21 6.54 -22.71
CA GLN A 195 14.92 7.34 -21.72
C GLN A 195 15.41 8.61 -22.42
N ILE A 196 15.31 9.75 -21.73
CA ILE A 196 15.99 10.99 -22.13
C ILE A 196 17.28 11.02 -21.32
N ALA A 197 18.43 11.24 -21.96
CA ALA A 197 19.70 11.46 -21.25
C ALA A 197 19.58 12.67 -20.31
N LYS A 198 20.36 12.74 -19.23
CA LYS A 198 20.11 13.71 -18.15
C LYS A 198 20.17 15.17 -18.64
N GLU A 199 21.07 15.46 -19.58
CA GLU A 199 21.25 16.79 -20.17
C GLU A 199 20.32 17.07 -21.37
N GLY A 200 19.36 16.18 -21.65
CA GLY A 200 18.40 16.32 -22.75
C GLY A 200 18.99 16.12 -24.16
N SER A 201 20.31 15.97 -24.29
CA SER A 201 21.07 15.84 -25.55
C SER A 201 20.58 14.73 -26.49
N LYS A 202 20.31 13.55 -25.92
CA LYS A 202 20.01 12.32 -26.64
C LYS A 202 18.79 11.62 -26.01
N ILE A 203 17.82 11.22 -26.82
CA ILE A 203 16.69 10.37 -26.41
C ILE A 203 16.95 8.95 -26.92
N LEU A 204 17.18 8.02 -26.00
CA LEU A 204 17.32 6.60 -26.30
C LEU A 204 15.92 5.98 -26.30
N MET A 205 15.58 5.24 -27.35
CA MET A 205 14.27 4.59 -27.48
C MET A 205 14.40 3.16 -27.99
N ILE A 206 13.59 2.25 -27.41
CA ILE A 206 13.49 0.86 -27.85
C ILE A 206 12.24 0.72 -28.71
N SER A 207 12.43 0.59 -30.02
CA SER A 207 11.41 0.10 -30.95
C SER A 207 11.36 -1.43 -30.92
N GLN A 208 10.18 -2.04 -31.00
CA GLN A 208 10.00 -3.48 -31.18
C GLN A 208 9.03 -3.76 -32.32
N THR A 209 9.54 -4.23 -33.46
CA THR A 209 8.74 -4.74 -34.57
C THR A 209 8.57 -6.26 -34.48
N LYS A 210 7.70 -6.86 -35.30
CA LYS A 210 7.51 -8.31 -35.38
C LYS A 210 7.28 -8.75 -36.82
N ASP A 211 8.00 -9.78 -37.27
CA ASP A 211 7.71 -10.47 -38.53
C ASP A 211 7.36 -11.93 -38.23
N SER A 212 6.35 -12.47 -38.93
CA SER A 212 5.75 -13.80 -38.76
C SER A 212 5.60 -14.26 -37.29
N ILE A 213 6.66 -14.88 -36.74
CA ILE A 213 6.77 -15.41 -35.38
C ILE A 213 7.76 -14.59 -34.52
N GLN A 214 8.77 -13.97 -35.14
CA GLN A 214 9.95 -13.37 -34.53
C GLN A 214 9.71 -11.89 -34.15
N THR A 215 10.22 -11.46 -33.00
CA THR A 215 10.21 -10.04 -32.59
C THR A 215 11.59 -9.45 -32.87
N TYR A 216 11.68 -8.23 -33.37
CA TYR A 216 12.93 -7.51 -33.59
C TYR A 216 12.98 -6.26 -32.73
N SER A 217 14.01 -6.16 -31.89
CA SER A 217 14.29 -4.98 -31.08
C SER A 217 15.31 -4.09 -31.76
N LYS A 218 14.94 -2.83 -31.92
CA LYS A 218 15.79 -1.76 -32.43
C LYS A 218 15.96 -0.68 -31.35
N VAL A 219 17.20 -0.49 -30.88
CA VAL A 219 17.54 0.67 -30.05
C VAL A 219 17.95 1.81 -30.98
N ARG A 220 17.33 2.97 -30.76
CA ARG A 220 17.56 4.20 -31.51
C ARG A 220 18.03 5.31 -30.59
N LEU A 221 18.85 6.18 -31.15
CA LEU A 221 19.36 7.39 -30.54
C LEU A 221 18.79 8.58 -31.32
N PHE A 222 17.99 9.43 -30.70
CA PHE A 222 17.52 10.69 -31.29
C PHE A 222 18.29 11.86 -30.68
N ASN A 223 19.05 12.59 -31.49
CA ASN A 223 19.72 13.81 -31.06
C ASN A 223 18.71 14.97 -31.06
N THR A 224 18.54 15.63 -29.91
CA THR A 224 17.54 16.69 -29.75
C THR A 224 17.97 18.02 -30.35
N SER A 225 19.27 18.20 -30.64
CA SER A 225 19.83 19.45 -31.17
C SER A 225 19.67 19.63 -32.68
N ASP A 226 19.68 18.54 -33.44
CA ASP A 226 19.56 18.54 -34.92
C ASP A 226 18.39 17.68 -35.44
N GLY A 227 17.75 16.88 -34.58
CA GLY A 227 16.65 15.98 -34.93
C GLY A 227 17.08 14.68 -35.61
N THR A 228 18.37 14.36 -35.66
CA THR A 228 18.88 13.13 -36.28
C THR A 228 18.51 11.87 -35.49
N VAL A 229 18.42 10.73 -36.19
CA VAL A 229 18.02 9.43 -35.62
C VAL A 229 18.98 8.33 -36.06
N GLU A 230 19.81 7.86 -35.15
CA GLU A 230 20.70 6.71 -35.37
C GLU A 230 20.08 5.40 -34.87
N THR A 231 20.53 4.26 -35.41
CA THR A 231 20.23 2.91 -34.93
C THR A 231 21.50 2.31 -34.33
N VAL A 232 21.55 2.17 -33.01
CA VAL A 232 22.72 1.65 -32.26
C VAL A 232 22.56 0.19 -31.83
N PHE A 233 21.41 -0.42 -32.13
CA PHE A 233 21.17 -1.86 -32.04
C PHE A 233 19.98 -2.25 -32.92
N ASN A 234 20.04 -3.40 -33.58
CA ASN A 234 18.93 -3.96 -34.36
C ASN A 234 19.05 -5.49 -34.45
N SER A 235 18.34 -6.23 -33.60
CA SER A 235 18.44 -7.70 -33.54
C SER A 235 17.11 -8.39 -33.22
N GLU A 236 17.06 -9.71 -33.34
CA GLU A 236 15.91 -10.52 -32.95
C GLU A 236 15.84 -10.68 -31.42
N GLY A 237 14.70 -10.32 -30.84
CA GLY A 237 14.40 -10.46 -29.42
C GLY A 237 13.60 -9.27 -28.87
N TRP A 238 13.59 -9.16 -27.54
CA TRP A 238 12.89 -8.16 -26.74
C TRP A 238 13.87 -7.40 -25.85
N ALA A 239 14.17 -6.16 -26.21
CA ALA A 239 14.92 -5.23 -25.37
C ALA A 239 14.02 -4.56 -24.31
N LYS A 240 14.61 -4.07 -23.22
CA LYS A 240 14.02 -3.29 -22.10
C LYS A 240 15.13 -2.53 -21.36
N LYS A 241 14.75 -1.62 -20.46
CA LYS A 241 15.65 -0.89 -19.55
C LYS A 241 16.81 -0.23 -20.26
N VAL A 242 16.50 0.62 -21.25
CA VAL A 242 17.54 1.43 -21.88
C VAL A 242 18.01 2.51 -20.90
N VAL A 243 19.32 2.49 -20.62
CA VAL A 243 19.98 3.38 -19.67
C VAL A 243 21.29 3.87 -20.30
N SER A 244 21.43 5.17 -20.47
CA SER A 244 22.68 5.85 -20.80
C SER A 244 23.47 6.24 -19.56
N ASP A 245 24.73 6.65 -19.77
CA ASP A 245 25.43 7.58 -18.88
C ASP A 245 24.78 8.99 -18.89
N ASN A 246 25.40 9.96 -18.22
CA ASN A 246 24.89 11.33 -18.12
C ASN A 246 24.74 12.03 -19.49
N LEU A 247 25.72 11.83 -20.39
CA LEU A 247 25.82 12.54 -21.68
C LEU A 247 25.07 11.84 -22.83
N GLY A 248 24.83 10.53 -22.72
CA GLY A 248 24.52 9.71 -23.90
C GLY A 248 25.79 9.43 -24.74
N SER A 249 26.92 9.19 -24.07
CA SER A 249 28.16 8.70 -24.66
C SER A 249 28.22 7.17 -24.69
N GLN A 250 27.62 6.48 -23.71
CA GLN A 250 27.54 5.02 -23.65
C GLN A 250 26.16 4.58 -23.12
N PHE A 251 25.73 3.38 -23.53
CA PHE A 251 24.39 2.89 -23.20
C PHE A 251 24.38 1.40 -22.89
N THR A 252 23.37 0.99 -22.13
CA THR A 252 23.06 -0.40 -21.81
C THR A 252 21.56 -0.64 -21.94
N PHE A 253 21.19 -1.88 -22.18
CA PHE A 253 19.81 -2.35 -22.15
C PHE A 253 19.78 -3.84 -21.81
N LEU A 254 18.68 -4.29 -21.22
CA LEU A 254 18.35 -5.71 -21.16
C LEU A 254 17.84 -6.14 -22.53
N HIS A 255 18.23 -7.29 -23.05
CA HIS A 255 17.62 -7.89 -24.24
C HIS A 255 17.58 -9.42 -24.15
N SER A 256 16.44 -9.98 -24.54
CA SER A 256 16.13 -11.41 -24.43
C SER A 256 15.62 -11.96 -25.76
N THR A 257 16.15 -13.09 -26.20
CA THR A 257 15.61 -13.88 -27.33
C THR A 257 14.37 -14.71 -26.94
N ASP A 258 14.00 -14.73 -25.67
CA ASP A 258 13.04 -15.70 -25.14
C ASP A 258 11.60 -15.41 -25.57
N THR A 259 10.94 -16.40 -26.16
CA THR A 259 9.54 -16.30 -26.61
C THR A 259 8.51 -16.39 -25.47
N VAL A 260 8.93 -16.72 -24.25
CA VAL A 260 8.08 -16.81 -23.05
C VAL A 260 7.64 -15.44 -22.50
N LYS A 261 6.59 -15.44 -21.67
CA LYS A 261 5.99 -14.21 -21.09
C LYS A 261 6.97 -13.51 -20.15
N GLU A 262 7.39 -14.26 -19.14
CA GLU A 262 8.51 -13.93 -18.27
C GLU A 262 9.80 -14.33 -18.99
N LYS A 263 10.85 -13.52 -18.89
CA LYS A 263 12.02 -13.57 -19.79
C LYS A 263 13.33 -13.65 -19.04
N VAL A 264 14.25 -14.50 -19.53
CA VAL A 264 15.66 -14.49 -19.15
C VAL A 264 16.34 -13.41 -19.99
N TYR A 265 16.72 -12.29 -19.39
CA TYR A 265 17.40 -11.22 -20.13
C TYR A 265 18.92 -11.40 -20.11
N LYS A 266 19.54 -11.05 -21.23
CA LYS A 266 20.96 -10.70 -21.28
C LYS A 266 21.09 -9.20 -21.09
N LEU A 267 22.23 -8.74 -20.57
CA LEU A 267 22.61 -7.34 -20.52
C LEU A 267 23.52 -7.04 -21.71
N TYR A 268 23.18 -5.98 -22.44
CA TYR A 268 23.94 -5.46 -23.58
C TYR A 268 24.57 -4.12 -23.23
N TYR A 269 25.66 -3.76 -23.93
CA TYR A 269 26.40 -2.52 -23.75
C TYR A 269 26.93 -2.02 -25.09
N GLY A 270 26.93 -0.71 -25.33
CA GLY A 270 27.49 -0.09 -26.54
C GLY A 270 27.93 1.35 -26.31
N LEU A 271 28.81 1.84 -27.18
CA LEU A 271 29.20 3.25 -27.25
C LEU A 271 28.30 3.97 -28.26
N SER A 272 27.94 5.22 -27.99
CA SER A 272 26.91 5.95 -28.74
C SER A 272 27.43 6.63 -30.02
N GLU A 273 28.70 6.43 -30.32
CA GLU A 273 29.37 6.80 -31.58
C GLU A 273 29.85 5.53 -32.33
N GLU A 274 29.43 4.34 -31.89
CA GLU A 274 29.66 3.04 -32.51
C GLU A 274 28.31 2.38 -32.87
N SER A 275 28.26 1.62 -33.97
CA SER A 275 27.01 1.12 -34.54
C SER A 275 26.38 -0.08 -33.83
N ASP A 276 27.12 -0.76 -32.94
CA ASP A 276 26.80 -2.10 -32.48
C ASP A 276 27.01 -2.28 -30.96
N ALA A 277 25.97 -2.76 -30.27
CA ALA A 277 26.03 -3.12 -28.86
C ALA A 277 26.30 -4.62 -28.64
N GLU A 278 27.29 -4.95 -27.80
CA GLU A 278 27.70 -6.32 -27.47
C GLU A 278 26.94 -6.90 -26.25
N VAL A 279 26.85 -8.23 -26.16
CA VAL A 279 26.39 -8.93 -24.95
C VAL A 279 27.50 -8.94 -23.92
N ILE A 280 27.22 -8.48 -22.71
CA ILE A 280 28.19 -8.43 -21.61
C ILE A 280 27.87 -9.38 -20.44
N VAL A 281 26.59 -9.72 -20.22
CA VAL A 281 26.16 -10.64 -19.14
C VAL A 281 24.90 -11.41 -19.55
N ASP A 282 24.83 -12.70 -19.23
CA ASP A 282 23.65 -13.55 -19.36
C ASP A 282 23.64 -14.69 -18.31
N SER A 283 22.67 -15.61 -18.42
CA SER A 283 22.51 -16.78 -17.54
C SER A 283 23.63 -17.83 -17.61
N TYR A 284 24.59 -17.70 -18.54
CA TYR A 284 25.74 -18.59 -18.69
C TYR A 284 27.07 -17.89 -18.32
N THR A 285 27.00 -16.60 -17.97
CA THR A 285 28.18 -15.79 -17.68
C THR A 285 28.85 -16.25 -16.39
N SER A 286 30.15 -16.57 -16.48
CA SER A 286 30.92 -17.19 -15.39
C SER A 286 30.82 -16.40 -14.08
N GLY A 287 30.21 -17.03 -13.06
CA GLY A 287 30.00 -16.45 -11.73
C GLY A 287 28.56 -16.02 -11.44
N ILE A 288 27.63 -16.11 -12.40
CA ILE A 288 26.19 -15.93 -12.10
C ILE A 288 25.65 -17.19 -11.40
N PRO A 289 24.76 -17.09 -10.39
CA PRO A 289 24.18 -18.26 -9.75
C PRO A 289 23.32 -19.10 -10.72
N ILE A 290 23.28 -20.41 -10.49
CA ILE A 290 22.55 -21.34 -11.37
C ILE A 290 21.06 -20.97 -11.41
N GLY A 291 20.53 -20.83 -12.63
CA GLY A 291 19.15 -20.44 -12.88
C GLY A 291 18.86 -18.95 -12.68
N TRP A 292 19.88 -18.09 -12.50
CA TRP A 292 19.69 -16.63 -12.42
C TRP A 292 19.98 -15.91 -13.74
N SER A 293 19.46 -14.70 -13.87
CA SER A 293 19.78 -13.77 -14.97
C SER A 293 19.70 -12.31 -14.53
N PRO A 294 20.27 -11.37 -15.31
CA PRO A 294 19.88 -9.95 -15.29
C PRO A 294 18.36 -9.77 -15.24
N SER A 295 17.86 -8.93 -14.34
CA SER A 295 16.43 -8.81 -14.03
C SER A 295 15.86 -7.41 -14.31
N ASP A 296 14.69 -7.36 -14.95
CA ASP A 296 13.93 -6.13 -15.16
C ASP A 296 13.19 -5.62 -13.91
N ASN A 297 13.44 -6.20 -12.73
CA ASN A 297 13.12 -5.57 -11.43
C ASN A 297 14.28 -4.71 -10.89
N GLY A 298 15.55 -5.07 -11.14
CA GLY A 298 16.71 -4.40 -10.53
C GLY A 298 17.04 -3.04 -11.13
N ARG A 299 17.53 -2.07 -10.34
CA ARG A 299 18.03 -0.80 -10.91
C ARG A 299 19.27 -1.09 -11.75
N ILE A 300 19.25 -0.61 -13.01
CA ILE A 300 20.43 -0.58 -13.88
C ILE A 300 20.97 0.85 -13.86
N TYR A 301 22.29 1.02 -13.68
CA TYR A 301 22.96 2.31 -13.71
C TYR A 301 24.46 2.16 -13.94
N PHE A 302 25.05 3.08 -14.70
CA PHE A 302 26.50 3.27 -14.73
C PHE A 302 26.96 4.02 -13.47
N SER A 303 28.21 3.79 -13.10
CA SER A 303 29.00 4.71 -12.29
C SER A 303 29.20 6.05 -13.00
N ASP A 304 29.53 7.10 -12.25
CA ASP A 304 29.71 8.47 -12.76
C ASP A 304 30.99 8.61 -13.61
N ASP A 305 31.93 7.68 -13.44
CA ASP A 305 33.11 7.49 -14.30
C ASP A 305 32.84 6.62 -15.55
N GLY A 306 31.64 6.04 -15.69
CA GLY A 306 31.27 5.12 -16.77
C GLY A 306 31.92 3.72 -16.72
N LEU A 307 32.90 3.50 -15.83
CA LEU A 307 33.75 2.30 -15.81
C LEU A 307 33.06 1.05 -15.23
N LYS A 308 31.92 1.21 -14.54
CA LYS A 308 31.22 0.13 -13.83
C LYS A 308 29.72 0.22 -14.08
N LEU A 309 29.14 -0.89 -14.51
CA LEU A 309 27.72 -1.03 -14.76
C LEU A 309 27.10 -1.93 -13.68
N TYR A 310 26.22 -1.35 -12.88
CA TYR A 310 25.49 -2.03 -11.82
C TYR A 310 24.10 -2.43 -12.28
N PHE A 311 23.66 -3.62 -11.88
CA PHE A 311 22.34 -4.15 -12.18
C PHE A 311 21.94 -5.20 -11.14
N GLY A 312 20.66 -5.53 -11.09
CA GLY A 312 20.15 -6.63 -10.25
C GLY A 312 20.04 -7.92 -11.06
N THR A 313 20.55 -9.03 -10.51
CA THR A 313 20.21 -10.38 -10.94
C THR A 313 19.08 -10.95 -10.07
N ALA A 314 18.34 -11.93 -10.58
CA ALA A 314 17.33 -12.66 -9.84
C ALA A 314 17.20 -14.09 -10.39
N VAL A 315 16.48 -14.95 -9.66
CA VAL A 315 16.00 -16.24 -10.20
C VAL A 315 15.24 -15.98 -11.51
N SER A 316 15.54 -16.78 -12.53
CA SER A 316 14.89 -16.67 -13.84
C SER A 316 13.38 -16.86 -13.68
N PRO A 317 12.56 -15.90 -14.16
CA PRO A 317 11.17 -15.83 -13.73
C PRO A 317 10.30 -16.90 -14.40
N GLU A 318 9.64 -17.72 -13.58
CA GLU A 318 8.73 -18.77 -14.07
C GLU A 318 7.38 -18.17 -14.55
N PRO A 319 6.77 -18.72 -15.62
CA PRO A 319 5.55 -18.18 -16.19
C PRO A 319 4.32 -18.41 -15.28
N GLU A 320 3.97 -17.40 -14.49
CA GLU A 320 2.81 -17.50 -13.59
C GLU A 320 1.51 -17.90 -14.32
N PRO A 321 0.70 -18.81 -13.73
CA PRO A 321 -0.54 -19.29 -14.33
C PRO A 321 -1.51 -18.14 -14.57
N LYS A 322 -2.22 -18.19 -15.70
CA LYS A 322 -3.17 -17.14 -16.08
C LYS A 322 -4.39 -17.15 -15.17
N ASP A 323 -4.51 -16.11 -14.35
CA ASP A 323 -5.72 -15.78 -13.61
C ASP A 323 -6.93 -15.61 -14.56
N THR A 324 -8.12 -15.88 -14.03
CA THR A 324 -9.39 -15.90 -14.75
C THR A 324 -10.45 -14.95 -14.18
N LEU A 325 -10.17 -14.27 -13.06
CA LEU A 325 -11.07 -13.33 -12.38
C LEU A 325 -10.63 -11.86 -12.55
N LEU A 326 -11.57 -10.92 -12.48
CA LEU A 326 -11.26 -9.49 -12.50
C LEU A 326 -10.81 -8.99 -11.12
N ASP A 327 -9.86 -8.07 -11.04
CA ASP A 327 -9.33 -7.60 -9.74
C ASP A 327 -10.37 -6.88 -8.86
N GLU A 328 -11.42 -6.32 -9.46
CA GLU A 328 -12.57 -5.70 -8.78
C GLU A 328 -13.51 -6.74 -8.12
N GLU A 329 -13.40 -8.02 -8.50
CA GLU A 329 -14.17 -9.14 -7.95
C GLU A 329 -13.43 -9.80 -6.76
N LYS A 330 -12.19 -9.39 -6.49
CA LYS A 330 -11.32 -9.94 -5.46
C LYS A 330 -11.38 -9.12 -4.15
N PRO A 331 -11.47 -9.76 -2.97
CA PRO A 331 -11.47 -9.07 -1.68
C PRO A 331 -10.08 -8.57 -1.28
N LYS A 332 -10.05 -7.44 -0.57
CA LYS A 332 -8.85 -6.81 0.01
C LYS A 332 -8.76 -7.13 1.50
N LEU A 333 -8.22 -8.31 1.77
CA LEU A 333 -8.16 -8.97 3.07
C LEU A 333 -6.73 -9.43 3.39
N ASP A 334 -6.33 -9.37 4.66
CA ASP A 334 -5.26 -10.22 5.19
C ASP A 334 -5.85 -11.38 5.98
N VAL A 335 -5.37 -12.59 5.71
CA VAL A 335 -5.61 -13.77 6.55
C VAL A 335 -4.40 -13.90 7.47
N TRP A 336 -4.51 -13.41 8.70
CA TRP A 336 -3.47 -13.60 9.70
C TRP A 336 -3.48 -15.05 10.17
N HIS A 337 -2.32 -15.71 10.13
CA HIS A 337 -2.19 -17.10 10.57
C HIS A 337 -1.18 -17.22 11.71
N TRP A 338 -1.51 -17.98 12.74
CA TRP A 338 -0.75 -18.02 13.99
C TRP A 338 0.68 -18.54 13.82
N GLN A 339 0.98 -19.26 12.72
CA GLN A 339 2.31 -19.79 12.42
C GLN A 339 3.23 -18.84 11.61
N ASP A 340 2.76 -17.66 11.19
CA ASP A 340 3.53 -16.74 10.36
C ASP A 340 4.89 -16.35 11.00
N LEU A 341 6.00 -16.39 10.25
CA LEU A 341 7.33 -16.00 10.74
C LEU A 341 7.38 -14.51 11.14
N THR A 342 6.94 -13.65 10.22
CA THR A 342 6.73 -12.22 10.41
C THR A 342 5.23 -11.93 10.33
N LEU A 343 4.72 -11.06 11.21
CA LEU A 343 3.28 -10.76 11.26
C LEU A 343 2.83 -10.05 9.97
N GLN A 344 1.55 -10.20 9.59
CA GLN A 344 0.98 -9.56 8.39
C GLN A 344 1.32 -8.06 8.22
N PRO A 345 1.37 -7.18 9.26
CA PRO A 345 1.81 -5.80 9.09
C PRO A 345 3.26 -5.66 8.61
N GLN A 346 4.16 -6.51 9.09
CA GLN A 346 5.56 -6.56 8.65
C GLN A 346 5.67 -7.14 7.23
N GLN A 347 4.88 -8.17 6.90
CA GLN A 347 4.80 -8.69 5.53
C GLN A 347 4.29 -7.64 4.54
N LYS A 348 3.23 -6.89 4.87
CA LYS A 348 2.70 -5.77 4.06
C LYS A 348 3.77 -4.73 3.75
N ILE A 349 4.49 -4.27 4.78
CA ILE A 349 5.52 -3.22 4.66
C ILE A 349 6.67 -3.65 3.74
N ASN A 350 6.99 -4.95 3.72
CA ASN A 350 8.06 -5.51 2.89
C ASN A 350 7.58 -6.05 1.52
N LEU A 351 6.26 -6.15 1.27
CA LEU A 351 5.68 -6.93 0.18
C LEU A 351 6.25 -6.62 -1.21
N ASP A 352 6.29 -5.35 -1.58
CA ASP A 352 6.78 -4.94 -2.91
C ASP A 352 8.30 -5.15 -3.04
N ASN A 353 9.04 -4.96 -1.94
CA ASN A 353 10.48 -5.18 -1.86
C ASN A 353 10.83 -6.67 -2.03
N GLU A 354 10.03 -7.58 -1.47
CA GLU A 354 10.22 -9.02 -1.67
C GLU A 354 9.82 -9.46 -3.10
N LYS A 355 8.69 -8.96 -3.63
CA LYS A 355 8.23 -9.28 -4.99
C LYS A 355 9.18 -8.80 -6.09
N LYS A 356 9.92 -7.71 -5.85
CA LYS A 356 10.90 -7.13 -6.76
C LYS A 356 12.34 -7.39 -6.32
N ARG A 357 12.57 -8.31 -5.37
CA ARG A 357 13.90 -8.53 -4.79
C ARG A 357 14.89 -8.97 -5.87
N THR A 358 15.89 -8.13 -6.10
CA THR A 358 17.04 -8.44 -6.95
C THR A 358 18.33 -8.32 -6.17
N TYR A 359 19.29 -9.13 -6.54
CA TYR A 359 20.58 -9.27 -5.90
C TYR A 359 21.60 -8.52 -6.75
N LEU A 360 22.26 -7.52 -6.16
CA LEU A 360 23.19 -6.66 -6.90
C LEU A 360 24.34 -7.46 -7.52
N ALA A 361 24.69 -7.10 -8.75
CA ALA A 361 25.89 -7.50 -9.46
C ALA A 361 26.55 -6.28 -10.12
N VAL A 362 27.79 -6.44 -10.57
CA VAL A 362 28.55 -5.42 -11.30
C VAL A 362 29.24 -6.01 -12.53
N TYR A 363 29.30 -5.24 -13.59
CA TYR A 363 30.16 -5.46 -14.75
C TYR A 363 31.14 -4.29 -14.88
N HIS A 364 32.44 -4.57 -14.88
CA HIS A 364 33.48 -3.55 -15.11
C HIS A 364 33.71 -3.45 -16.62
N THR A 365 33.51 -2.28 -17.21
CA THR A 365 33.55 -2.07 -18.67
C THR A 365 34.99 -1.98 -19.20
N ASP A 366 35.93 -1.47 -18.40
CA ASP A 366 37.36 -1.35 -18.69
C ASP A 366 38.06 -2.71 -18.83
N ILE A 367 37.78 -3.64 -17.91
CA ILE A 367 38.36 -5.00 -17.87
C ILE A 367 37.37 -6.09 -18.34
N LYS A 368 36.23 -5.70 -18.92
CA LYS A 368 35.14 -6.56 -19.42
C LYS A 368 34.79 -7.73 -18.48
N ARG A 369 34.51 -7.45 -17.20
CA ARG A 369 34.38 -8.48 -16.14
C ARG A 369 33.09 -8.40 -15.32
N TYR A 370 32.31 -9.48 -15.34
CA TYR A 370 31.15 -9.71 -14.47
C TYR A 370 31.50 -10.24 -13.06
N ILE A 371 30.79 -9.75 -12.04
CA ILE A 371 30.88 -10.20 -10.63
C ILE A 371 29.50 -10.12 -9.94
N GLN A 372 29.03 -11.24 -9.36
CA GLN A 372 27.85 -11.28 -8.47
C GLN A 372 28.21 -10.76 -7.07
N LEU A 373 27.42 -9.84 -6.49
CA LEU A 373 27.73 -9.20 -5.20
C LEU A 373 26.80 -9.64 -4.07
N ALA A 374 25.48 -9.66 -4.29
CA ALA A 374 24.48 -10.17 -3.34
C ALA A 374 24.07 -11.61 -3.66
N ASP A 375 23.50 -12.34 -2.69
CA ASP A 375 22.95 -13.70 -2.85
C ASP A 375 21.78 -13.96 -1.88
N LEU A 376 21.23 -15.19 -1.85
CA LEU A 376 20.06 -15.54 -1.02
C LEU A 376 20.26 -15.31 0.50
N TYR A 377 21.50 -15.34 0.99
CA TYR A 377 21.86 -15.06 2.38
C TYR A 377 22.23 -13.59 2.54
N ILE A 378 23.21 -13.11 1.78
CA ILE A 378 23.63 -11.70 1.77
C ILE A 378 22.75 -10.94 0.78
N LYS A 379 21.49 -10.71 1.17
CA LYS A 379 20.39 -10.30 0.29
C LYS A 379 20.49 -8.87 -0.23
N ASN A 380 21.18 -8.01 0.49
CA ASN A 380 21.33 -6.58 0.14
C ASN A 380 22.81 -6.24 0.10
N VAL A 381 23.23 -5.45 -0.90
CA VAL A 381 24.57 -4.87 -1.02
C VAL A 381 24.45 -3.42 -1.50
N SER A 382 25.21 -2.50 -0.89
CA SER A 382 25.19 -1.06 -1.20
C SER A 382 26.56 -0.54 -1.67
N THR A 383 26.56 0.19 -2.78
CA THR A 383 27.71 0.86 -3.42
C THR A 383 27.95 2.27 -2.87
N ILE A 384 29.01 2.92 -3.37
CA ILE A 384 29.55 4.23 -2.94
C ILE A 384 30.14 4.99 -4.13
N GLN A 385 30.41 6.30 -3.97
CA GLN A 385 30.89 7.20 -5.04
C GLN A 385 30.03 7.14 -6.32
N LYS A 386 28.69 7.19 -6.21
CA LYS A 386 27.73 6.87 -7.31
C LYS A 386 27.90 5.49 -8.00
N GLY A 387 28.83 4.65 -7.54
CA GLY A 387 29.26 3.42 -8.20
C GLY A 387 30.75 3.36 -8.54
N ASN A 388 31.51 4.46 -8.44
CA ASN A 388 32.92 4.51 -8.83
C ASN A 388 33.83 3.68 -7.89
N GLY A 389 33.38 3.34 -6.69
CA GLY A 389 34.19 2.71 -5.63
C GLY A 389 34.72 1.30 -5.93
N THR A 390 35.62 0.84 -5.03
CA THR A 390 36.30 -0.46 -5.10
C THR A 390 35.73 -1.51 -4.13
N VAL A 391 34.90 -1.11 -3.18
CA VAL A 391 34.25 -1.97 -2.18
C VAL A 391 32.77 -1.60 -1.99
N ALA A 392 31.99 -2.56 -1.52
CA ALA A 392 30.59 -2.39 -1.13
C ALA A 392 30.31 -3.07 0.23
N LEU A 393 29.15 -2.76 0.84
CA LEU A 393 28.72 -3.30 2.14
C LEU A 393 27.46 -4.15 1.97
N GLY A 394 27.39 -5.34 2.57
CA GLY A 394 26.20 -6.21 2.52
C GLY A 394 25.85 -6.89 3.84
N ASN A 395 24.62 -7.43 3.96
CA ASN A 395 24.08 -8.00 5.21
C ASN A 395 23.11 -9.20 5.04
N ASP A 396 22.97 -10.01 6.10
CA ASP A 396 21.89 -11.00 6.31
C ASP A 396 21.14 -10.73 7.63
N ASP A 397 19.81 -10.86 7.60
CA ASP A 397 18.87 -10.66 8.71
C ASP A 397 18.09 -11.93 9.10
N SER A 398 18.20 -13.00 8.32
CA SER A 398 17.23 -14.10 8.31
C SER A 398 17.09 -14.91 9.62
N PRO A 399 18.15 -15.19 10.41
CA PRO A 399 18.00 -15.95 11.65
C PRO A 399 17.17 -15.24 12.73
N TYR A 400 17.05 -13.91 12.63
CA TYR A 400 16.53 -13.05 13.69
C TYR A 400 15.05 -12.68 13.51
N LEU A 401 14.43 -12.99 12.37
CA LEU A 401 13.11 -12.46 11.97
C LEU A 401 11.94 -12.80 12.93
N ARG A 402 11.79 -14.05 13.38
CA ARG A 402 10.71 -14.38 14.35
C ARG A 402 11.00 -13.69 15.69
N ALA A 403 12.25 -13.71 16.14
CA ALA A 403 12.70 -13.19 17.43
C ALA A 403 12.64 -11.65 17.52
N SER A 404 12.90 -10.92 16.43
CA SER A 404 12.79 -9.45 16.40
C SER A 404 11.40 -8.93 16.77
N SER A 405 10.37 -9.79 16.67
CA SER A 405 9.00 -9.49 17.13
C SER A 405 8.89 -9.27 18.65
N TRP A 406 9.88 -9.70 19.45
CA TRP A 406 9.89 -9.54 20.91
C TRP A 406 11.23 -9.06 21.49
N THR A 407 12.35 -9.15 20.77
CA THR A 407 13.60 -8.48 21.18
C THR A 407 13.64 -7.00 20.76
N GLY A 408 12.90 -6.61 19.71
CA GLY A 408 12.93 -5.25 19.15
C GLY A 408 14.21 -4.89 18.37
N GLU A 409 15.21 -5.78 18.38
CA GLU A 409 16.49 -5.61 17.71
C GLU A 409 16.40 -5.95 16.22
N ARG A 410 17.04 -5.13 15.38
CA ARG A 410 17.17 -5.33 13.92
C ARG A 410 18.63 -5.59 13.57
N ASN A 411 19.13 -6.71 14.06
CA ASN A 411 20.53 -7.06 13.91
C ASN A 411 20.78 -7.74 12.56
N SER A 412 22.02 -7.64 12.10
CA SER A 412 22.50 -8.39 10.95
C SER A 412 23.96 -8.77 11.12
N ASP A 413 24.37 -9.83 10.43
CA ASP A 413 25.78 -10.09 10.13
C ASP A 413 26.17 -9.25 8.91
N TYR A 414 27.31 -8.54 8.98
CA TYR A 414 27.74 -7.58 7.95
C TYR A 414 29.04 -8.00 7.27
N TYR A 415 29.14 -7.71 5.97
CA TYR A 415 30.22 -8.15 5.10
C TYR A 415 30.73 -7.01 4.21
N LEU A 416 32.05 -6.88 4.10
CA LEU A 416 32.69 -6.10 3.03
C LEU A 416 32.73 -6.96 1.78
N VAL A 417 32.19 -6.44 0.67
CA VAL A 417 32.21 -7.10 -0.64
C VAL A 417 33.21 -6.38 -1.51
N ASP A 418 34.30 -7.05 -1.86
CA ASP A 418 35.31 -6.54 -2.80
C ASP A 418 34.72 -6.50 -4.22
N LEU A 419 34.68 -5.32 -4.85
CA LEU A 419 34.02 -5.14 -6.13
C LEU A 419 34.82 -5.72 -7.31
N LYS A 420 36.10 -6.07 -7.15
CA LYS A 420 36.98 -6.61 -8.21
C LYS A 420 37.07 -8.15 -8.19
N THR A 421 36.61 -8.79 -7.11
CA THR A 421 36.70 -10.25 -6.91
C THR A 421 35.39 -10.89 -6.46
N GLY A 422 34.45 -10.12 -5.90
CA GLY A 422 33.22 -10.64 -5.27
C GLY A 422 33.46 -11.29 -3.90
N ILE A 423 34.69 -11.24 -3.37
CA ILE A 423 35.04 -11.86 -2.08
C ILE A 423 34.33 -11.12 -0.95
N LYS A 424 33.55 -11.86 -0.16
CA LYS A 424 32.75 -11.36 0.96
C LYS A 424 33.50 -11.64 2.27
N ARG A 425 33.97 -10.60 2.93
CA ARG A 425 34.72 -10.68 4.21
C ARG A 425 33.82 -10.21 5.33
N GLN A 426 33.55 -11.06 6.33
CA GLN A 426 32.74 -10.67 7.47
C GLN A 426 33.44 -9.55 8.25
N LEU A 427 32.73 -8.44 8.46
CA LEU A 427 33.20 -7.28 9.22
C LEU A 427 32.81 -7.39 10.69
N THR A 428 31.56 -7.80 10.95
CA THR A 428 30.99 -7.93 12.29
C THR A 428 29.75 -8.82 12.26
N LYS A 429 29.32 -9.28 13.44
CA LYS A 429 28.11 -10.07 13.68
C LYS A 429 27.09 -9.32 14.52
N ASN A 430 25.82 -9.72 14.46
CA ASN A 430 24.74 -9.27 15.36
C ASN A 430 24.76 -7.74 15.62
N SER A 431 24.99 -6.94 14.57
CA SER A 431 25.31 -5.51 14.69
C SER A 431 24.20 -4.61 14.14
N SER A 432 24.26 -3.31 14.45
CA SER A 432 23.35 -2.29 13.93
C SER A 432 24.10 -1.04 13.44
N TYR A 433 23.46 -0.25 12.58
CA TYR A 433 23.95 1.05 12.08
C TYR A 433 25.40 1.07 11.54
N THR A 434 25.69 0.26 10.51
CA THR A 434 26.95 0.30 9.75
C THR A 434 26.81 1.05 8.43
N ARG A 435 27.80 1.87 8.04
CA ARG A 435 27.86 2.62 6.77
C ARG A 435 29.29 2.74 6.23
N LEU A 436 29.44 2.92 4.92
CA LEU A 436 30.69 3.38 4.30
C LEU A 436 30.74 4.92 4.24
N SER A 437 31.94 5.48 4.16
CA SER A 437 32.19 6.88 3.80
C SER A 437 32.01 7.11 2.28
N PRO A 438 31.64 8.32 1.81
CA PRO A 438 31.35 8.58 0.40
C PRO A 438 32.47 8.15 -0.56
N ALA A 439 33.73 8.49 -0.26
CA ALA A 439 34.92 8.10 -1.03
C ALA A 439 35.52 6.75 -0.61
N GLY A 440 34.77 5.95 0.17
CA GLY A 440 35.06 4.54 0.42
C GLY A 440 36.24 4.22 1.33
N LYS A 441 36.89 5.22 1.93
CA LYS A 441 38.11 5.03 2.74
C LYS A 441 37.84 4.37 4.09
N TYR A 442 36.62 4.51 4.62
CA TYR A 442 36.26 4.06 5.97
C TYR A 442 34.89 3.37 6.02
N VAL A 443 34.78 2.32 6.83
CA VAL A 443 33.50 1.85 7.38
C VAL A 443 33.32 2.51 8.74
N ALA A 444 32.20 3.22 8.93
CA ALA A 444 31.81 3.79 10.21
C ALA A 444 30.56 3.07 10.76
N TRP A 445 30.54 2.78 12.06
CA TRP A 445 29.39 2.19 12.74
C TRP A 445 29.23 2.71 14.17
N TYR A 446 28.08 2.43 14.76
CA TYR A 446 27.83 2.68 16.18
C TYR A 446 27.85 1.34 16.94
N ASN A 447 28.58 1.29 18.05
CA ASN A 447 28.53 0.15 18.95
C ASN A 447 27.59 0.44 20.11
N ASN A 448 26.53 -0.35 20.24
CA ASN A 448 25.55 -0.18 21.31
C ASN A 448 26.19 -0.40 22.71
N SER A 449 27.07 -1.40 22.85
CA SER A 449 27.58 -1.87 24.14
C SER A 449 28.55 -0.90 24.84
N ASP A 450 29.06 0.12 24.15
CA ASP A 450 29.90 1.19 24.72
C ASP A 450 29.52 2.59 24.22
N SER A 451 28.35 2.71 23.60
CA SER A 451 27.74 3.95 23.10
C SER A 451 28.63 4.82 22.19
N SER A 452 29.63 4.23 21.53
CA SER A 452 30.64 4.95 20.76
C SER A 452 30.48 4.76 19.25
N PHE A 453 30.72 5.82 18.47
CA PHE A 453 30.96 5.69 17.04
C PHE A 453 32.40 5.23 16.78
N TYR A 454 32.55 4.28 15.89
CA TYR A 454 33.83 3.72 15.43
C TYR A 454 34.00 3.92 13.93
N ALA A 455 35.25 4.03 13.49
CA ALA A 455 35.67 3.94 12.09
C ALA A 455 36.78 2.89 11.94
N LYS A 456 36.79 2.20 10.79
CA LYS A 456 37.85 1.28 10.39
C LYS A 456 38.19 1.52 8.92
N SER A 457 39.48 1.47 8.58
CA SER A 457 39.91 1.60 7.18
C SER A 457 39.39 0.45 6.32
N THR A 458 39.11 0.73 5.04
CA THR A 458 38.86 -0.30 4.03
C THR A 458 40.13 -0.87 3.41
N SER A 459 41.30 -0.25 3.64
CA SER A 459 42.60 -0.78 3.21
C SER A 459 43.09 -1.89 4.15
N ILE A 460 43.76 -2.89 3.56
CA ILE A 460 44.40 -4.01 4.28
C ILE A 460 45.68 -3.53 4.99
N GLU A 461 46.31 -2.48 4.49
CA GLU A 461 47.60 -1.94 4.96
C GLU A 461 47.48 -1.09 6.24
N LEU A 462 46.25 -0.75 6.65
CA LEU A 462 45.96 0.12 7.80
C LEU A 462 45.11 -0.61 8.86
N PRO A 463 45.71 -1.54 9.63
CA PRO A 463 45.00 -2.32 10.63
C PRO A 463 44.82 -1.55 11.95
N ASP A 464 43.81 -0.67 12.04
CA ASP A 464 43.27 -0.27 13.35
C ASP A 464 41.79 0.15 13.30
N THR A 465 41.17 0.29 14.48
CA THR A 465 39.76 0.69 14.68
C THR A 465 39.67 1.91 15.59
N ILE A 466 39.33 3.06 15.01
CA ILE A 466 39.36 4.38 15.66
C ILE A 466 38.01 4.70 16.30
N ALA A 467 38.02 5.02 17.60
CA ALA A 467 36.83 5.46 18.33
C ALA A 467 36.59 6.97 18.14
N LEU A 468 35.78 7.35 17.13
CA LEU A 468 35.58 8.74 16.68
C LEU A 468 35.09 9.69 17.77
N THR A 469 34.10 9.26 18.56
CA THR A 469 33.39 10.14 19.50
C THR A 469 33.84 9.99 20.96
N LYS A 470 34.61 8.95 21.28
CA LYS A 470 34.93 8.49 22.65
C LYS A 470 35.79 9.46 23.47
N LYS A 471 36.39 10.48 22.82
CA LYS A 471 37.21 11.53 23.45
C LYS A 471 36.56 12.93 23.41
N ILE A 472 35.35 13.07 22.87
CA ILE A 472 34.68 14.36 22.70
C ILE A 472 33.72 14.60 23.89
N PRO A 473 33.73 15.75 24.58
CA PRO A 473 32.94 15.98 25.79
C PRO A 473 31.46 16.32 25.53
N VAL A 474 30.81 15.65 24.56
CA VAL A 474 29.35 15.68 24.33
C VAL A 474 28.85 14.30 23.92
N SER A 475 27.59 13.97 24.24
CA SER A 475 26.99 12.69 23.84
C SER A 475 26.55 12.70 22.37
N PHE A 476 26.97 11.68 21.63
CA PHE A 476 26.53 11.40 20.25
C PHE A 476 25.39 10.38 20.19
N TYR A 477 24.93 9.94 21.36
CA TYR A 477 23.75 9.14 21.61
C TYR A 477 22.71 9.96 22.38
N ASN A 478 21.47 9.47 22.43
CA ASN A 478 20.35 10.12 23.10
C ASN A 478 20.69 10.45 24.58
N GLU A 479 20.88 11.75 24.85
CA GLU A 479 21.16 12.34 26.17
C GLU A 479 20.00 12.12 27.17
N ARG A 480 18.82 11.72 26.66
CA ARG A 480 17.59 11.44 27.41
C ARG A 480 17.16 9.99 27.18
N HIS A 481 18.09 9.06 27.25
CA HIS A 481 17.78 7.63 27.16
C HIS A 481 17.50 7.05 28.54
N ASP A 482 16.28 6.57 28.73
CA ASP A 482 15.67 6.19 30.01
C ASP A 482 14.94 4.83 29.94
N THR A 483 15.19 4.04 28.90
CA THR A 483 14.53 2.76 28.64
C THR A 483 15.50 1.56 28.81
N PRO A 484 15.01 0.35 29.13
CA PRO A 484 15.85 -0.81 29.45
C PRO A 484 16.50 -1.50 28.22
N SER A 485 16.83 -0.74 27.18
CA SER A 485 17.68 -1.15 26.06
C SER A 485 18.96 -0.31 26.02
N ASP A 486 19.88 -0.62 25.12
CA ASP A 486 21.00 0.27 24.83
C ASP A 486 20.54 1.61 24.21
N PRO A 487 21.29 2.72 24.40
CA PRO A 487 20.97 4.04 23.84
C PRO A 487 21.27 4.12 22.35
N ARG A 488 20.46 4.89 21.62
CA ARG A 488 20.59 5.09 20.16
C ARG A 488 21.40 6.35 19.79
N PRO A 489 22.15 6.34 18.67
CA PRO A 489 22.91 7.49 18.18
C PRO A 489 22.00 8.59 17.60
N TYR A 490 22.46 9.86 17.66
CA TYR A 490 21.84 10.98 16.93
C TYR A 490 22.08 10.91 15.40
N GLY A 491 23.06 10.12 14.97
CA GLY A 491 23.34 9.83 13.57
C GLY A 491 24.32 10.79 12.89
N ILE A 492 24.54 10.54 11.59
CA ILE A 492 25.50 11.25 10.75
C ILE A 492 24.73 12.18 9.80
N ALA A 493 25.08 13.47 9.79
CA ALA A 493 24.51 14.49 8.93
C ALA A 493 24.96 14.34 7.47
N GLY A 494 26.21 13.91 7.29
CA GLY A 494 26.84 13.70 5.99
C GLY A 494 28.36 13.66 6.14
N TRP A 495 29.06 13.88 5.05
CA TRP A 495 30.52 13.99 5.01
C TRP A 495 30.93 15.22 4.20
N ALA A 496 32.16 15.68 4.43
CA ALA A 496 32.84 16.64 3.58
C ALA A 496 33.45 15.94 2.35
N ILE A 497 33.86 16.75 1.37
CA ILE A 497 34.62 16.29 0.20
C ILE A 497 35.87 15.48 0.60
N ASP A 498 36.26 14.52 -0.25
CA ASP A 498 37.38 13.57 -0.07
C ASP A 498 37.33 12.64 1.16
N ASP A 499 36.17 12.49 1.82
CA ASP A 499 36.02 11.92 3.18
C ASP A 499 36.81 12.69 4.26
N ARG A 500 37.25 13.92 3.97
CA ARG A 500 38.20 14.69 4.81
C ARG A 500 37.68 14.96 6.22
N PHE A 501 36.35 14.98 6.38
CA PHE A 501 35.65 15.04 7.65
C PHE A 501 34.31 14.31 7.55
N VAL A 502 33.87 13.69 8.66
CA VAL A 502 32.48 13.27 8.85
C VAL A 502 31.74 14.34 9.65
N PHE A 503 30.49 14.64 9.26
CA PHE A 503 29.61 15.51 10.04
C PHE A 503 28.67 14.64 10.87
N ILE A 504 28.90 14.53 12.18
CA ILE A 504 28.04 13.79 13.11
C ILE A 504 27.12 14.76 13.85
N TYR A 505 25.86 14.40 14.05
CA TYR A 505 24.94 15.18 14.87
C TYR A 505 25.26 14.98 16.36
N ASP A 506 25.18 16.07 17.13
CA ASP A 506 24.72 15.94 18.51
C ASP A 506 23.20 16.17 18.57
N ARG A 507 22.63 16.38 19.77
CA ARG A 507 21.19 16.60 19.91
C ARG A 507 20.66 17.72 19.01
N TYR A 508 21.35 18.86 18.96
CA TYR A 508 20.84 20.08 18.30
C TYR A 508 21.74 20.58 17.17
N ASP A 509 23.05 20.41 17.31
CA ASP A 509 24.09 21.04 16.50
C ASP A 509 24.91 19.99 15.73
N ILE A 510 25.79 20.46 14.84
CA ILE A 510 26.48 19.63 13.84
C ILE A 510 27.99 19.69 14.07
N TRP A 511 28.63 18.53 14.25
CA TRP A 511 30.04 18.39 14.56
C TRP A 511 30.84 17.83 13.38
N LYS A 512 31.83 18.59 12.92
CA LYS A 512 32.84 18.19 11.95
C LYS A 512 33.97 17.42 12.67
N ILE A 513 34.16 16.15 12.35
CA ILE A 513 35.11 15.22 13.00
C ILE A 513 36.02 14.60 11.93
N ASP A 514 37.28 14.32 12.29
CA ASP A 514 38.27 13.68 11.43
C ASP A 514 38.20 12.14 11.57
N PRO A 515 38.03 11.36 10.48
CA PRO A 515 37.89 9.90 10.56
C PRO A 515 39.15 9.14 11.01
N ILE A 516 40.35 9.74 10.92
CA ILE A 516 41.59 9.15 11.46
C ILE A 516 41.96 9.70 12.84
N GLY A 517 41.23 10.69 13.35
CA GLY A 517 41.39 11.20 14.72
C GLY A 517 42.58 12.14 14.95
N GLU A 518 43.25 12.62 13.89
CA GLU A 518 44.37 13.56 14.01
C GLU A 518 43.93 14.99 14.35
N LYS A 519 42.82 15.48 13.75
CA LYS A 519 42.36 16.87 13.88
C LYS A 519 41.26 17.04 14.93
N VAL A 520 41.28 18.18 15.61
CA VAL A 520 40.31 18.55 16.65
C VAL A 520 38.90 18.76 16.04
N PRO A 521 37.84 18.16 16.61
CA PRO A 521 36.45 18.37 16.18
C PRO A 521 35.93 19.81 16.32
N VAL A 522 35.00 20.21 15.45
CA VAL A 522 34.44 21.57 15.41
C VAL A 522 32.91 21.57 15.27
N ASN A 523 32.22 22.34 16.12
CA ASN A 523 30.77 22.59 16.03
C ASN A 523 30.48 23.74 15.05
N ILE A 524 29.84 23.46 13.91
CA ILE A 524 29.72 24.43 12.80
C ILE A 524 28.56 25.41 12.95
N THR A 525 27.49 25.02 13.64
CA THR A 525 26.30 25.86 13.90
C THR A 525 26.50 26.81 15.09
N LYS A 526 27.75 27.01 15.56
CA LYS A 526 28.12 27.90 16.68
C LYS A 526 27.33 27.60 17.96
N ALA A 527 27.01 26.33 18.20
CA ALA A 527 26.09 25.90 19.25
C ALA A 527 24.74 26.67 19.26
N PHE A 528 24.26 27.19 18.13
CA PHE A 528 22.99 27.93 18.05
C PHE A 528 21.82 27.03 18.45
N GLY A 529 21.85 25.75 18.07
CA GLY A 529 20.81 24.80 18.43
C GLY A 529 20.72 24.60 19.95
N ARG A 530 21.86 24.35 20.61
CA ARG A 530 21.96 24.27 22.08
C ARG A 530 21.65 25.60 22.78
N ARG A 531 22.05 26.75 22.22
CA ARG A 531 21.78 28.09 22.79
C ARG A 531 20.30 28.50 22.73
N ASN A 532 19.57 28.09 21.68
CA ASN A 532 18.19 28.53 21.43
C ASN A 532 17.15 27.40 21.55
N ASN A 533 17.54 26.22 22.05
CA ASN A 533 16.74 24.99 22.08
C ASN A 533 16.04 24.65 20.74
N THR A 534 16.64 25.09 19.64
CA THR A 534 16.08 24.94 18.29
C THR A 534 16.74 23.74 17.64
N ARG A 535 15.97 22.71 17.30
CA ARG A 535 16.52 21.52 16.64
C ARG A 535 16.79 21.83 15.17
N LEU A 536 18.05 22.08 14.83
CA LEU A 536 18.49 22.37 13.47
C LEU A 536 18.71 21.07 12.69
N ARG A 537 18.06 20.91 11.53
CA ARG A 537 18.35 19.81 10.59
C ARG A 537 18.45 20.34 9.15
N TYR A 538 19.39 19.80 8.38
CA TYR A 538 19.66 20.22 7.00
C TYR A 538 18.49 19.83 6.09
N ILE A 539 17.87 20.80 5.41
CA ILE A 539 16.97 20.51 4.29
C ILE A 539 17.81 20.43 3.02
N ARG A 540 17.96 19.22 2.51
CA ARG A 540 18.42 18.93 1.15
C ARG A 540 17.36 19.46 0.15
N LEU A 541 17.52 20.70 -0.28
CA LEU A 541 16.67 21.33 -1.31
C LEU A 541 16.93 20.73 -2.69
N ASP A 542 18.21 20.51 -3.01
CA ASP A 542 18.70 19.87 -4.23
C ASP A 542 18.83 18.36 -4.02
N ARG A 543 18.15 17.56 -4.84
CA ARG A 543 18.14 16.10 -4.70
C ARG A 543 19.43 15.42 -5.17
N GLU A 544 20.39 16.13 -5.75
CA GLU A 544 21.58 15.53 -6.39
C GLU A 544 22.89 15.59 -5.55
N GLU A 545 22.98 16.40 -4.48
CA GLU A 545 24.23 16.57 -3.71
C GLU A 545 24.71 15.31 -2.94
N GLU A 546 25.92 14.78 -3.20
CA GLU A 546 26.43 13.62 -2.45
C GLU A 546 27.13 13.96 -1.13
N PHE A 547 27.88 15.06 -1.10
CA PHE A 547 28.57 15.61 0.07
C PHE A 547 27.96 16.97 0.42
N ILE A 548 28.11 17.42 1.67
CA ILE A 548 27.56 18.73 2.05
C ILE A 548 28.50 19.82 1.54
N SER A 549 28.03 20.63 0.58
CA SER A 549 28.76 21.82 0.14
C SER A 549 28.89 22.80 1.30
N THR A 550 30.11 23.26 1.58
CA THR A 550 30.37 24.25 2.62
C THR A 550 29.90 25.66 2.23
N ASP A 551 29.85 25.97 0.94
CA ASP A 551 29.91 27.35 0.45
C ASP A 551 28.57 27.90 -0.07
N LYS A 552 27.55 27.05 -0.15
CA LYS A 552 26.16 27.48 -0.40
C LYS A 552 25.51 28.00 0.88
N ASP A 553 24.49 28.83 0.70
CA ASP A 553 23.46 29.07 1.72
C ASP A 553 22.48 27.88 1.71
N ILE A 554 22.20 27.31 2.89
CA ILE A 554 21.29 26.19 3.10
C ILE A 554 20.05 26.61 3.89
N ILE A 555 18.92 25.96 3.63
CA ILE A 555 17.74 26.03 4.50
C ILE A 555 17.83 24.94 5.56
N LEU A 556 17.50 25.30 6.79
CA LEU A 556 17.35 24.42 7.93
C LEU A 556 15.87 24.30 8.27
N GLN A 557 15.40 23.08 8.51
CA GLN A 557 14.14 22.89 9.19
C GLN A 557 14.36 23.28 10.65
N ALA A 558 13.53 24.17 11.16
CA ALA A 558 13.56 24.56 12.56
C ALA A 558 12.32 24.01 13.26
N PHE A 559 12.58 23.35 14.37
CA PHE A 559 11.57 23.03 15.36
C PHE A 559 12.01 23.67 16.68
N ASP A 560 11.27 24.69 17.11
CA ASP A 560 11.47 25.33 18.40
C ASP A 560 10.77 24.48 19.48
N GLU A 561 11.58 23.72 20.25
CA GLU A 561 11.08 22.81 21.30
C GLU A 561 10.34 23.57 22.44
N ARG A 562 10.32 24.91 22.44
CA ARG A 562 9.63 25.76 23.42
C ARG A 562 8.22 26.19 22.97
N THR A 563 8.01 26.41 21.67
CA THR A 563 6.74 26.96 21.13
C THR A 563 5.95 25.95 20.30
N MET A 564 6.54 24.80 19.97
CA MET A 564 6.01 23.81 19.02
C MET A 564 5.75 24.35 17.60
N SER A 565 6.23 25.56 17.33
CA SER A 565 6.17 26.19 16.01
C SER A 565 7.07 25.44 15.03
N SER A 566 6.47 24.88 13.99
CA SER A 566 7.21 24.47 12.79
C SER A 566 7.54 25.69 11.94
N GLY A 567 8.80 25.81 11.51
CA GLY A 567 9.23 26.90 10.65
C GLY A 567 10.51 26.59 9.89
N PHE A 568 10.96 27.58 9.11
CA PHE A 568 12.13 27.46 8.23
C PHE A 568 13.17 28.52 8.57
N PHE A 569 14.45 28.13 8.57
CA PHE A 569 15.60 29.01 8.83
C PHE A 569 16.66 28.88 7.73
N LYS A 570 17.65 29.78 7.69
CA LYS A 570 18.71 29.83 6.66
C LYS A 570 20.11 30.09 7.25
N THR A 571 21.16 29.38 6.80
CA THR A 571 22.58 29.59 7.20
C THR A 571 23.58 29.06 6.14
N SER A 572 24.89 28.97 6.42
CA SER A 572 25.93 28.33 5.58
C SER A 572 26.94 27.57 6.44
N PHE A 573 27.81 26.73 5.85
CA PHE A 573 28.69 25.78 6.55
C PHE A 573 30.19 26.13 6.49
N ASN A 574 30.63 27.04 5.62
CA ASN A 574 32.00 27.55 5.56
C ASN A 574 32.32 28.55 6.69
N SER A 575 31.28 29.09 7.33
CA SER A 575 31.37 30.20 8.30
C SER A 575 30.50 29.89 9.52
N VAL A 576 31.12 29.96 10.71
CA VAL A 576 30.49 29.59 11.99
C VAL A 576 29.59 30.74 12.48
N LYS A 577 28.32 30.74 12.05
CA LYS A 577 27.34 31.84 12.22
C LYS A 577 25.93 31.36 12.59
N ASP A 578 25.11 32.29 13.07
CA ASP A 578 23.76 32.05 13.58
C ASP A 578 22.71 32.10 12.43
N PRO A 579 21.68 31.21 12.38
CA PRO A 579 20.69 31.17 11.28
C PRO A 579 19.56 32.24 11.33
N LYS A 580 18.93 32.54 10.17
CA LYS A 580 17.82 33.51 9.99
C LYS A 580 16.45 32.85 9.76
N LEU A 581 15.36 33.34 10.38
CA LEU A 581 13.95 32.87 10.29
C LEU A 581 13.19 33.25 8.99
N LEU A 582 12.13 32.50 8.66
CA LEU A 582 11.14 32.75 7.58
C LEU A 582 9.67 32.78 8.07
N LEU A 583 8.97 31.63 8.18
CA LEU A 583 7.53 31.51 8.56
C LEU A 583 7.32 30.68 9.84
N VAL A 584 6.27 31.02 10.62
CA VAL A 584 5.66 30.24 11.72
C VAL A 584 4.14 30.52 11.79
N ASP A 585 3.29 29.48 11.95
CA ASP A 585 1.84 29.60 12.27
C ASP A 585 1.29 28.26 12.87
N LYS A 586 0.02 28.23 13.32
CA LYS A 586 -0.63 27.15 14.10
C LYS A 586 -1.49 26.17 13.29
N PHE A 587 -1.26 26.00 11.98
CA PHE A 587 -1.95 24.99 11.17
C PHE A 587 -1.08 23.77 10.88
N SER A 588 -1.72 22.64 10.56
CA SER A 588 -1.05 21.54 9.86
C SER A 588 -0.84 21.97 8.41
N PHE A 589 0.41 22.15 8.01
CA PHE A 589 0.78 22.49 6.63
C PHE A 589 1.33 21.26 5.89
N SER A 590 0.84 21.04 4.68
CA SER A 590 1.55 20.21 3.71
C SER A 590 2.92 20.82 3.38
N ASN A 591 3.94 20.01 3.12
CA ASN A 591 5.21 20.49 2.54
C ASN A 591 4.89 21.38 1.31
N PRO A 592 5.35 22.65 1.29
CA PRO A 592 4.93 23.60 0.26
C PRO A 592 5.49 23.21 -1.11
N ILE A 593 4.62 23.20 -2.12
CA ILE A 593 5.03 23.01 -3.52
C ILE A 593 5.35 24.39 -4.09
N LYS A 594 6.66 24.71 -4.20
CA LYS A 594 7.13 25.95 -4.81
C LYS A 594 7.08 25.87 -6.34
N ALA A 595 6.44 26.85 -6.97
CA ALA A 595 6.60 27.13 -8.40
C ALA A 595 8.05 27.51 -8.70
N LYS A 596 8.73 26.81 -9.64
CA LYS A 596 10.18 26.92 -9.87
C LYS A 596 10.67 28.37 -10.01
N ASP A 597 10.02 29.13 -10.87
CA ASP A 597 10.45 30.48 -11.28
C ASP A 597 9.58 31.62 -10.71
N ALA A 598 8.40 31.30 -10.14
CA ALA A 598 7.52 32.27 -9.52
C ALA A 598 7.51 32.24 -7.99
N ASN A 599 7.12 33.36 -7.39
CA ASN A 599 6.86 33.46 -5.96
C ASN A 599 5.44 32.96 -5.62
N LYS A 600 5.14 31.69 -5.94
CA LYS A 600 3.82 31.05 -5.71
C LYS A 600 3.93 29.65 -5.12
N LEU A 601 2.97 29.33 -4.25
CA LEU A 601 2.80 28.06 -3.54
C LEU A 601 1.35 27.56 -3.67
N ILE A 602 1.16 26.24 -3.64
CA ILE A 602 -0.12 25.62 -3.26
C ILE A 602 0.03 24.76 -2.01
N TRP A 603 -1.07 24.64 -1.28
CA TRP A 603 -1.20 23.90 -0.05
C TRP A 603 -2.68 23.66 0.26
N THR A 604 -2.96 22.82 1.26
CA THR A 604 -4.29 22.72 1.86
C THR A 604 -4.18 22.85 3.37
N LYS A 605 -5.24 23.37 3.99
CA LYS A 605 -5.50 23.31 5.43
C LYS A 605 -6.76 22.50 5.68
N GLU A 606 -6.84 21.89 6.84
CA GLU A 606 -7.97 21.06 7.28
C GLU A 606 -8.24 21.28 8.77
N ASP A 607 -9.50 21.12 9.17
CA ASP A 607 -9.92 21.06 10.57
C ASP A 607 -11.17 20.16 10.70
N VAL A 608 -11.75 20.10 11.90
CA VAL A 608 -12.87 19.21 12.24
C VAL A 608 -14.20 19.59 11.55
N GLN A 609 -14.33 20.82 11.04
CA GLN A 609 -15.55 21.35 10.41
C GLN A 609 -15.38 21.62 8.90
N THR A 610 -14.14 21.83 8.45
CA THR A 610 -13.80 22.22 7.09
C THR A 610 -13.34 21.02 6.28
N TYR A 611 -14.16 20.57 5.33
CA TYR A 611 -13.72 19.62 4.29
C TYR A 611 -12.49 20.19 3.54
N PRO A 612 -11.43 19.40 3.26
CA PRO A 612 -10.15 19.90 2.77
C PRO A 612 -10.19 20.30 1.28
N ASP A 613 -10.87 21.40 1.02
CA ASP A 613 -10.89 22.09 -0.28
C ASP A 613 -9.55 22.76 -0.59
N LEU A 614 -9.39 23.22 -1.84
CA LEU A 614 -8.11 23.65 -2.42
C LEU A 614 -7.82 25.15 -2.19
N TRP A 615 -6.55 25.50 -1.93
CA TRP A 615 -6.07 26.86 -1.68
C TRP A 615 -4.73 27.14 -2.42
N ILE A 616 -4.35 28.41 -2.53
CA ILE A 616 -3.13 28.93 -3.20
C ILE A 616 -2.50 30.05 -2.32
N SER A 617 -1.24 30.43 -2.53
CA SER A 617 -0.59 31.63 -1.95
C SER A 617 0.75 32.01 -2.64
N ASP A 618 1.51 32.97 -2.08
CA ASP A 618 2.92 33.29 -2.41
C ASP A 618 3.94 32.65 -1.42
N LEU A 619 5.24 32.98 -1.54
CA LEU A 619 6.34 32.41 -0.74
C LEU A 619 6.36 32.83 0.73
N ASP A 620 5.76 33.98 1.05
CA ASP A 620 5.57 34.49 2.41
C ASP A 620 4.16 34.15 2.95
N PHE A 621 3.34 33.51 2.10
CA PHE A 621 2.10 32.74 2.35
C PHE A 621 0.75 33.52 2.36
N GLU A 622 0.56 34.54 1.53
CA GLU A 622 -0.68 35.38 1.46
C GLU A 622 -1.66 35.00 0.27
N ASN A 623 -3.00 35.27 0.36
CA ASN A 623 -4.09 35.21 -0.71
C ASN A 623 -4.70 33.81 -1.23
N ARG A 624 -6.01 33.35 -1.04
CA ARG A 624 -6.51 31.86 -0.95
C ARG A 624 -8.08 31.40 -1.31
N GLU A 625 -8.61 30.09 -1.44
CA GLU A 625 -9.99 29.51 -2.04
C GLU A 625 -10.91 28.26 -1.41
N LYS A 626 -12.02 27.58 -2.00
CA LYS A 626 -13.02 26.49 -1.40
C LYS A 626 -14.15 25.61 -2.25
N LEU A 627 -14.75 24.37 -1.89
CA LEU A 627 -15.74 23.37 -2.66
C LEU A 627 -16.78 22.26 -1.94
N SER A 628 -17.44 21.17 -2.60
CA SER A 628 -18.10 19.77 -2.18
C SER A 628 -19.60 19.15 -2.54
N ASP A 629 -19.98 17.76 -2.57
CA ASP A 629 -21.38 17.04 -2.86
C ASP A 629 -21.66 15.38 -2.78
N ALA A 630 -22.91 14.73 -2.55
CA ALA A 630 -23.42 13.23 -2.71
C ALA A 630 -24.97 12.77 -2.29
N ASN A 631 -25.75 11.57 -2.33
CA ASN A 631 -25.96 10.12 -2.96
C ASN A 631 -27.07 8.98 -2.38
N PRO A 632 -27.93 8.12 -3.11
CA PRO A 632 -29.01 7.07 -2.59
C PRO A 632 -29.62 5.72 -3.40
N GLN A 633 -30.16 4.53 -2.82
CA GLN A 633 -31.01 3.35 -3.49
C GLN A 633 -31.72 2.08 -2.66
N GLN A 634 -32.38 0.95 -3.23
CA GLN A 634 -33.28 -0.15 -2.52
C GLN A 634 -33.40 -1.82 -2.69
N LYS A 635 -34.34 -2.56 -3.42
CA LYS A 635 -35.46 -3.61 -2.98
C LYS A 635 -35.56 -5.27 -2.88
N ILE A 636 -36.25 -6.11 -3.77
CA ILE A 636 -37.15 -7.42 -3.71
C ILE A 636 -36.77 -8.99 -3.40
N TYR A 637 -37.18 -9.73 -2.31
CA TYR A 637 -36.71 -11.18 -2.00
C TYR A 637 -37.57 -12.19 -1.12
N ILE A 638 -37.14 -13.49 -0.95
CA ILE A 638 -37.55 -14.44 0.15
C ILE A 638 -37.20 -13.85 1.51
N TRP A 639 -38.03 -14.10 2.54
CA TRP A 639 -37.85 -13.53 3.87
C TRP A 639 -37.84 -14.56 5.01
N SER A 640 -37.22 -14.21 6.14
CA SER A 640 -37.20 -15.05 7.35
C SER A 640 -38.44 -14.82 8.21
N THR A 641 -38.92 -15.90 8.82
CA THR A 641 -39.92 -15.85 9.90
C THR A 641 -39.22 -15.79 11.25
N VAL A 642 -39.82 -15.13 12.23
CA VAL A 642 -39.26 -15.00 13.58
C VAL A 642 -40.36 -15.20 14.62
N GLU A 643 -40.04 -15.95 15.68
CA GLU A 643 -40.88 -16.13 16.87
C GLU A 643 -40.10 -15.74 18.13
N MET A 644 -40.82 -15.58 19.25
CA MET A 644 -40.23 -15.35 20.57
C MET A 644 -40.23 -16.66 21.38
N VAL A 645 -39.17 -16.90 22.12
CA VAL A 645 -39.01 -18.03 23.05
C VAL A 645 -38.63 -17.51 24.43
N GLU A 646 -39.01 -18.22 25.50
CA GLU A 646 -38.80 -17.82 26.89
C GLU A 646 -38.25 -19.00 27.72
N TRP A 647 -37.30 -18.75 28.62
CA TRP A 647 -36.63 -19.78 29.44
C TRP A 647 -36.17 -19.23 30.80
N THR A 648 -35.87 -20.11 31.75
CA THR A 648 -35.25 -19.73 33.04
C THR A 648 -33.73 -19.80 32.95
N SER A 649 -33.05 -18.72 33.33
CA SER A 649 -31.59 -18.61 33.30
C SER A 649 -30.91 -19.37 34.45
N PHE A 650 -29.57 -19.46 34.42
CA PHE A 650 -28.79 -19.97 35.56
C PHE A 650 -28.86 -19.08 36.82
N THR A 651 -29.33 -17.83 36.70
CA THR A 651 -29.61 -16.93 37.84
C THR A 651 -31.05 -17.08 38.37
N GLY A 652 -31.88 -17.91 37.75
CA GLY A 652 -33.30 -18.08 38.08
C GLY A 652 -34.21 -17.01 37.46
N GLU A 653 -33.68 -16.08 36.66
CA GLU A 653 -34.45 -15.07 35.95
C GLU A 653 -35.17 -15.68 34.74
N THR A 654 -36.42 -15.30 34.49
CA THR A 654 -37.08 -15.61 33.21
C THR A 654 -36.56 -14.66 32.13
N LEU A 655 -35.86 -15.22 31.15
CA LEU A 655 -35.33 -14.52 29.98
C LEU A 655 -36.11 -14.90 28.72
N LYS A 656 -35.92 -14.13 27.67
CA LYS A 656 -36.58 -14.31 26.37
C LYS A 656 -35.63 -14.05 25.21
N GLY A 657 -36.00 -14.46 24.02
CA GLY A 657 -35.16 -14.31 22.84
C GLY A 657 -35.92 -14.55 21.54
N LEU A 658 -35.26 -14.31 20.41
CA LEU A 658 -35.83 -14.51 19.09
C LEU A 658 -35.26 -15.78 18.44
N LEU A 659 -36.13 -16.63 17.94
CA LEU A 659 -35.76 -17.78 17.11
C LEU A 659 -36.19 -17.51 15.66
N TYR A 660 -35.21 -17.29 14.79
CA TYR A 660 -35.43 -17.08 13.35
C TYR A 660 -35.42 -18.43 12.63
N LYS A 661 -36.45 -18.65 11.83
CA LYS A 661 -36.70 -19.87 11.04
C LYS A 661 -36.78 -19.54 9.52
N PRO A 662 -36.53 -20.51 8.64
CA PRO A 662 -36.77 -20.36 7.20
C PRO A 662 -38.26 -20.16 6.90
N GLU A 663 -38.61 -19.46 5.81
CA GLU A 663 -40.02 -19.30 5.35
C GLU A 663 -40.74 -20.65 5.14
N TYR A 664 -39.96 -21.72 4.90
CA TYR A 664 -40.41 -23.10 4.75
C TYR A 664 -39.71 -24.03 5.77
N PHE A 665 -40.02 -23.86 7.05
CA PHE A 665 -39.47 -24.64 8.17
C PHE A 665 -40.06 -26.07 8.25
N ASN A 666 -39.27 -27.05 8.69
CA ASN A 666 -39.74 -28.42 8.97
C ASN A 666 -39.28 -28.89 10.37
N PRO A 667 -40.18 -29.14 11.33
CA PRO A 667 -39.83 -29.55 12.69
C PRO A 667 -39.25 -30.96 12.82
N THR A 668 -39.31 -31.83 11.80
CA THR A 668 -38.76 -33.20 11.88
C THR A 668 -37.26 -33.29 11.56
N LYS A 669 -36.61 -32.16 11.26
CA LYS A 669 -35.21 -32.11 10.83
C LYS A 669 -34.32 -31.51 11.93
N LYS A 670 -33.13 -32.07 12.14
CA LYS A 670 -32.04 -31.41 12.89
C LYS A 670 -31.43 -30.26 12.08
N TYR A 671 -31.29 -29.10 12.71
CA TYR A 671 -30.66 -27.90 12.15
C TYR A 671 -29.45 -27.46 12.99
N PRO A 672 -28.35 -27.01 12.36
CA PRO A 672 -27.30 -26.29 13.04
C PRO A 672 -27.79 -24.90 13.48
N THR A 673 -27.32 -24.45 14.63
CA THR A 673 -27.75 -23.20 15.26
C THR A 673 -26.58 -22.22 15.36
N ILE A 674 -26.80 -20.98 14.93
CA ILE A 674 -25.90 -19.88 15.26
C ILE A 674 -26.56 -19.03 16.33
N VAL A 675 -25.84 -18.83 17.43
CA VAL A 675 -26.27 -17.96 18.52
C VAL A 675 -25.64 -16.58 18.28
N TYR A 676 -26.48 -15.57 18.06
CA TYR A 676 -26.05 -14.18 17.88
C TYR A 676 -26.63 -13.30 18.98
N PHE A 677 -25.78 -12.48 19.61
CA PHE A 677 -26.13 -11.76 20.82
C PHE A 677 -25.46 -10.39 20.88
N TYR A 678 -26.04 -9.51 21.69
CA TYR A 678 -25.47 -8.21 22.01
C TYR A 678 -25.87 -7.78 23.43
N GLU A 679 -27.14 -7.41 23.63
CA GLU A 679 -27.70 -7.07 24.95
C GLU A 679 -29.14 -7.59 25.02
N ARG A 680 -30.16 -6.72 24.87
CA ARG A 680 -31.55 -7.11 24.66
C ARG A 680 -31.95 -6.84 23.21
N ASN A 681 -32.60 -7.79 22.57
CA ASN A 681 -32.93 -7.79 21.16
C ASN A 681 -34.34 -8.32 20.83
N ALA A 682 -35.08 -8.89 21.78
CA ALA A 682 -36.45 -9.40 21.59
C ALA A 682 -37.43 -8.32 21.08
N GLU A 683 -37.25 -7.06 21.51
CA GLU A 683 -38.02 -5.92 20.99
C GLU A 683 -37.81 -5.65 19.48
N THR A 684 -36.72 -6.15 18.89
CA THR A 684 -36.41 -5.94 17.46
C THR A 684 -37.13 -6.89 16.51
N ILE A 685 -38.05 -7.71 17.01
CA ILE A 685 -38.84 -8.71 16.26
C ILE A 685 -39.58 -8.14 15.02
N HIS A 686 -39.97 -6.87 15.06
CA HIS A 686 -40.64 -6.19 13.93
C HIS A 686 -39.72 -5.29 13.08
N ARG A 687 -38.39 -5.27 13.35
CA ARG A 687 -37.45 -4.37 12.66
C ARG A 687 -37.03 -4.95 11.31
N HIS A 688 -37.47 -4.33 10.21
CA HIS A 688 -37.03 -4.66 8.86
C HIS A 688 -35.55 -4.30 8.63
N TYR A 689 -34.78 -5.22 8.04
CA TYR A 689 -33.40 -5.00 7.62
C TYR A 689 -33.27 -5.23 6.11
N SER A 690 -32.95 -4.19 5.33
CA SER A 690 -32.70 -4.33 3.90
C SER A 690 -31.49 -5.24 3.65
N PRO A 691 -31.52 -6.12 2.62
CA PRO A 691 -30.40 -7.01 2.36
C PRO A 691 -29.15 -6.20 2.01
N SER A 692 -28.03 -6.54 2.62
CA SER A 692 -26.72 -6.05 2.23
C SER A 692 -25.66 -7.07 2.64
N PRO A 693 -24.48 -7.09 1.99
CA PRO A 693 -23.45 -8.05 2.36
C PRO A 693 -22.90 -7.65 3.73
N SER A 694 -22.52 -8.64 4.55
CA SER A 694 -22.23 -8.42 5.96
C SER A 694 -21.26 -7.27 6.18
N ARG A 695 -21.54 -6.42 7.16
CA ARG A 695 -20.58 -5.42 7.64
C ARG A 695 -19.70 -5.95 8.78
N SER A 696 -20.10 -7.06 9.41
CA SER A 696 -19.52 -7.57 10.67
C SER A 696 -20.30 -8.74 11.30
N THR A 697 -21.61 -8.81 11.07
CA THR A 697 -22.55 -9.75 11.72
C THR A 697 -23.20 -10.73 10.75
N ILE A 698 -23.77 -11.83 11.25
CA ILE A 698 -24.66 -12.69 10.46
C ILE A 698 -25.86 -11.89 9.92
N ASN A 699 -26.22 -12.17 8.68
CA ASN A 699 -27.43 -11.61 8.08
C ASN A 699 -28.65 -12.48 8.48
N LYS A 700 -29.52 -11.90 9.32
CA LYS A 700 -30.70 -12.55 9.95
C LYS A 700 -31.78 -13.03 8.97
N THR A 701 -31.68 -12.67 7.69
CA THR A 701 -32.54 -13.19 6.61
C THR A 701 -31.80 -14.26 5.80
N PHE A 702 -30.52 -14.02 5.47
CA PHE A 702 -29.69 -14.92 4.68
C PHE A 702 -29.45 -16.28 5.37
N TYR A 703 -29.14 -16.30 6.66
CA TYR A 703 -28.80 -17.55 7.36
C TYR A 703 -30.01 -18.51 7.49
N PRO A 704 -31.21 -18.06 7.90
CA PRO A 704 -32.43 -18.87 7.80
C PRO A 704 -32.78 -19.25 6.36
N SER A 705 -32.63 -18.34 5.39
CA SER A 705 -32.77 -18.65 3.95
C SER A 705 -31.76 -19.67 3.43
N ASN A 706 -30.74 -20.05 4.21
CA ASN A 706 -29.72 -21.06 3.90
C ASN A 706 -29.69 -22.21 4.93
N GLY A 707 -30.80 -22.43 5.64
CA GLY A 707 -31.01 -23.63 6.46
C GLY A 707 -30.25 -23.68 7.78
N TYR A 708 -29.96 -22.52 8.37
CA TYR A 708 -29.58 -22.39 9.79
C TYR A 708 -30.78 -21.99 10.65
N LEU A 709 -30.76 -22.36 11.92
CA LEU A 709 -31.48 -21.60 12.96
C LEU A 709 -30.59 -20.44 13.41
N VAL A 710 -31.20 -19.28 13.67
CA VAL A 710 -30.53 -18.16 14.32
C VAL A 710 -31.26 -17.83 15.61
N PHE A 711 -30.60 -18.06 16.74
CA PHE A 711 -31.10 -17.73 18.07
C PHE A 711 -30.48 -16.42 18.55
N ILE A 712 -31.32 -15.55 19.11
CA ILE A 712 -30.93 -14.25 19.65
C ILE A 712 -31.48 -14.09 21.07
N PRO A 713 -30.74 -14.51 22.11
CA PRO A 713 -31.15 -14.32 23.50
C PRO A 713 -31.09 -12.85 23.93
N ASP A 714 -32.02 -12.41 24.78
CA ASP A 714 -31.84 -11.24 25.63
C ASP A 714 -30.90 -11.58 26.79
N ILE A 715 -30.10 -10.59 27.20
CA ILE A 715 -29.13 -10.69 28.28
C ILE A 715 -29.49 -9.73 29.42
N THR A 716 -29.50 -10.24 30.65
CA THR A 716 -29.45 -9.47 31.90
C THR A 716 -27.99 -9.31 32.35
N TYR A 717 -27.70 -8.30 33.15
CA TYR A 717 -26.34 -8.00 33.62
C TYR A 717 -26.33 -7.71 35.11
N GLN A 718 -25.40 -8.33 35.82
CA GLN A 718 -24.99 -7.97 37.17
C GLN A 718 -23.75 -7.06 37.09
N ASP A 719 -23.78 -5.95 37.82
CA ASP A 719 -22.64 -5.03 37.92
C ASP A 719 -21.39 -5.73 38.46
N GLY A 720 -20.23 -5.41 37.89
CA GLY A 720 -18.95 -6.08 38.12
C GLY A 720 -18.72 -7.32 37.26
N TYR A 721 -19.78 -7.99 36.79
CA TYR A 721 -19.71 -9.34 36.20
C TYR A 721 -20.38 -9.45 34.81
N PRO A 722 -20.06 -8.59 33.83
CA PRO A 722 -20.66 -8.64 32.49
C PRO A 722 -20.43 -9.96 31.75
N GLY A 723 -19.24 -10.57 31.90
CA GLY A 723 -18.89 -11.84 31.24
C GLY A 723 -19.68 -13.02 31.80
N GLN A 724 -19.69 -13.16 33.14
CA GLN A 724 -20.47 -14.20 33.81
C GLN A 724 -21.97 -14.04 33.58
N SER A 725 -22.47 -12.81 33.50
CA SER A 725 -23.88 -12.54 33.15
C SER A 725 -24.20 -13.02 31.73
N ALA A 726 -23.31 -12.76 30.76
CA ALA A 726 -23.46 -13.26 29.40
C ALA A 726 -23.43 -14.81 29.33
N TYR A 727 -22.54 -15.46 30.10
CA TYR A 727 -22.54 -16.91 30.27
C TYR A 727 -23.89 -17.41 30.81
N ASN A 728 -24.36 -16.84 31.92
CA ASN A 728 -25.59 -17.26 32.60
C ASN A 728 -26.84 -17.12 31.72
N ALA A 729 -26.91 -16.10 30.85
CA ALA A 729 -28.00 -15.88 29.91
C ALA A 729 -27.90 -16.75 28.64
N ILE A 730 -26.73 -16.78 27.98
CA ILE A 730 -26.55 -17.42 26.68
C ILE A 730 -26.53 -18.95 26.81
N VAL A 731 -25.77 -19.49 27.77
CA VAL A 731 -25.57 -20.94 27.93
C VAL A 731 -26.85 -21.62 28.44
N SER A 732 -27.63 -20.94 29.31
CA SER A 732 -28.94 -21.43 29.74
C SER A 732 -29.96 -21.45 28.60
N GLY A 733 -30.02 -20.40 27.77
CA GLY A 733 -30.92 -20.34 26.61
C GLY A 733 -30.58 -21.39 25.55
N VAL A 734 -29.29 -21.66 25.33
CA VAL A 734 -28.82 -22.75 24.47
C VAL A 734 -29.23 -24.13 25.02
N ASN A 735 -29.06 -24.37 26.32
CA ASN A 735 -29.52 -25.61 26.95
C ASN A 735 -31.04 -25.80 26.85
N TYR A 736 -31.82 -24.74 27.06
CA TYR A 736 -33.27 -24.74 26.83
C TYR A 736 -33.62 -25.15 25.39
N LEU A 737 -32.97 -24.53 24.38
CA LEU A 737 -33.20 -24.90 22.98
C LEU A 737 -32.84 -26.36 22.66
N ILE A 738 -31.78 -26.90 23.27
CA ILE A 738 -31.37 -28.31 23.10
C ILE A 738 -32.41 -29.26 23.70
N ASN A 739 -32.98 -28.92 24.85
CA ASN A 739 -33.87 -29.79 25.61
C ASN A 739 -35.31 -29.79 25.08
N GLU A 740 -35.88 -28.62 24.80
CA GLU A 740 -37.27 -28.49 24.34
C GLU A 740 -37.43 -28.83 22.84
N PHE A 741 -36.45 -28.48 22.01
CA PHE A 741 -36.59 -28.56 20.57
C PHE A 741 -35.79 -29.72 19.97
N SER A 742 -36.49 -30.81 19.69
CA SER A 742 -35.96 -31.98 18.97
C SER A 742 -35.35 -31.66 17.60
N PHE A 743 -35.62 -30.50 17.01
CA PHE A 743 -35.00 -29.99 15.78
C PHE A 743 -33.64 -29.27 15.97
N VAL A 744 -33.17 -29.04 17.20
CA VAL A 744 -31.86 -28.39 17.48
C VAL A 744 -30.75 -29.43 17.56
N ASP A 745 -29.64 -29.20 16.85
CA ASP A 745 -28.44 -30.05 16.92
C ASP A 745 -27.43 -29.53 17.96
N LYS A 746 -27.29 -30.27 19.07
CA LYS A 746 -26.40 -29.92 20.18
C LYS A 746 -24.91 -29.92 19.84
N GLU A 747 -24.49 -30.65 18.80
CA GLU A 747 -23.09 -30.75 18.39
C GLU A 747 -22.72 -29.73 17.30
N LYS A 748 -23.70 -28.94 16.85
CA LYS A 748 -23.59 -28.02 15.71
C LYS A 748 -24.10 -26.63 16.08
N ILE A 749 -23.63 -26.15 17.23
CA ILE A 749 -23.88 -24.81 17.76
C ILE A 749 -22.60 -23.97 17.66
N GLY A 750 -22.71 -22.75 17.11
CA GLY A 750 -21.61 -21.79 17.02
C GLY A 750 -21.99 -20.39 17.49
N LEU A 751 -21.01 -19.67 18.04
CA LEU A 751 -21.16 -18.29 18.51
C LEU A 751 -20.84 -17.30 17.39
N GLN A 752 -21.67 -16.26 17.22
CA GLN A 752 -21.29 -15.08 16.46
C GLN A 752 -21.65 -13.80 17.21
N GLY A 753 -20.66 -12.99 17.56
CA GLY A 753 -20.87 -11.70 18.19
C GLY A 753 -20.06 -10.59 17.56
N GLN A 754 -20.50 -9.34 17.73
CA GLN A 754 -19.83 -8.14 17.22
C GLN A 754 -19.67 -7.12 18.33
N SER A 755 -18.52 -6.44 18.40
CA SER A 755 -18.22 -5.41 19.41
C SER A 755 -18.36 -5.96 20.84
N TRP A 756 -19.38 -5.54 21.58
CA TRP A 756 -19.75 -6.11 22.87
C TRP A 756 -20.07 -7.61 22.80
N GLY A 757 -20.85 -8.04 21.80
CA GLY A 757 -21.03 -9.46 21.50
C GLY A 757 -19.72 -10.14 21.10
N GLY A 758 -18.78 -9.41 20.51
CA GLY A 758 -17.44 -9.89 20.18
C GLY A 758 -16.63 -10.21 21.44
N TYR A 759 -16.63 -9.31 22.43
CA TYR A 759 -16.11 -9.56 23.78
C TYR A 759 -16.76 -10.78 24.43
N GLN A 760 -18.10 -10.82 24.48
CA GLN A 760 -18.84 -11.94 25.05
C GLN A 760 -18.48 -13.26 24.34
N THR A 761 -18.25 -13.25 23.03
CA THR A 761 -17.81 -14.42 22.26
C THR A 761 -16.42 -14.91 22.70
N VAL A 762 -15.43 -14.01 22.88
CA VAL A 762 -14.09 -14.41 23.33
C VAL A 762 -14.02 -14.71 24.83
N PHE A 763 -14.98 -14.24 25.64
CA PHE A 763 -15.14 -14.63 27.05
C PHE A 763 -15.79 -16.01 27.19
N LEU A 764 -16.86 -16.31 26.45
CA LEU A 764 -17.54 -17.62 26.54
C LEU A 764 -16.58 -18.79 26.29
N ILE A 765 -15.64 -18.65 25.34
CA ILE A 765 -14.65 -19.68 25.00
C ILE A 765 -13.47 -19.80 25.98
N THR A 766 -13.38 -18.94 27.00
CA THR A 766 -12.48 -19.18 28.15
C THR A 766 -13.17 -20.00 29.23
N GLU A 767 -14.51 -20.02 29.27
CA GLU A 767 -15.30 -20.66 30.35
C GLU A 767 -16.11 -21.90 29.91
N THR A 768 -16.24 -22.20 28.62
CA THR A 768 -16.84 -23.45 28.14
C THR A 768 -16.42 -23.87 26.72
N ASP A 769 -16.28 -25.18 26.52
CA ASP A 769 -16.10 -25.83 25.21
C ASP A 769 -17.43 -26.35 24.61
N MET A 770 -18.59 -25.81 25.04
CA MET A 770 -19.91 -26.15 24.48
C MET A 770 -20.03 -25.83 22.97
N PHE A 771 -19.27 -24.86 22.47
CA PHE A 771 -19.43 -24.31 21.14
C PHE A 771 -18.40 -24.88 20.16
N ALA A 772 -18.87 -25.50 19.08
CA ALA A 772 -17.99 -26.14 18.10
C ALA A 772 -17.11 -25.13 17.32
N ALA A 773 -17.49 -23.85 17.30
CA ALA A 773 -16.74 -22.76 16.70
C ALA A 773 -17.21 -21.39 17.20
N ALA A 774 -16.31 -20.41 17.27
CA ALA A 774 -16.61 -19.04 17.68
C ALA A 774 -16.12 -17.99 16.68
N MET A 775 -16.98 -17.03 16.32
CA MET A 775 -16.63 -15.88 15.49
C MET A 775 -16.83 -14.55 16.23
N GLY A 776 -15.71 -13.92 16.59
CA GLY A 776 -15.66 -12.62 17.26
C GLY A 776 -15.37 -11.48 16.29
N GLY A 777 -16.39 -10.67 15.95
CA GLY A 777 -16.21 -9.41 15.24
C GLY A 777 -15.83 -8.28 16.19
N ALA A 778 -14.68 -7.64 15.97
CA ALA A 778 -14.17 -6.51 16.77
C ALA A 778 -14.26 -6.72 18.31
N PRO A 779 -13.71 -7.82 18.86
CA PRO A 779 -13.80 -8.11 20.29
C PRO A 779 -13.03 -7.09 21.14
N VAL A 780 -13.48 -6.86 22.38
CA VAL A 780 -12.60 -6.38 23.46
C VAL A 780 -12.02 -7.63 24.13
N SER A 781 -10.70 -7.74 24.18
CA SER A 781 -9.95 -8.85 24.79
C SER A 781 -9.29 -8.47 26.11
N ASN A 782 -9.06 -7.17 26.30
CA ASN A 782 -8.39 -6.59 27.45
C ASN A 782 -9.07 -5.27 27.84
N MET A 783 -9.94 -5.33 28.84
CA MET A 783 -10.60 -4.16 29.40
C MET A 783 -9.61 -3.18 30.04
N THR A 784 -8.42 -3.60 30.48
CA THR A 784 -7.43 -2.68 31.07
C THR A 784 -6.84 -1.73 30.01
N SER A 785 -6.38 -2.26 28.87
CA SER A 785 -5.87 -1.44 27.76
C SER A 785 -7.01 -0.69 27.05
N ALA A 786 -8.19 -1.30 26.94
CA ALA A 786 -9.34 -0.70 26.27
C ALA A 786 -10.13 0.32 27.13
N TYR A 787 -9.89 0.39 28.44
CA TYR A 787 -10.45 1.42 29.35
C TYR A 787 -9.84 2.80 29.11
N GLY A 788 -8.51 2.88 29.07
CA GLY A 788 -7.77 4.11 28.76
C GLY A 788 -7.80 4.50 27.27
N GLY A 789 -8.38 3.65 26.41
CA GLY A 789 -8.52 3.93 24.99
C GLY A 789 -9.57 5.00 24.68
N ILE A 790 -9.49 5.55 23.47
CA ILE A 790 -10.48 6.49 22.92
C ILE A 790 -11.47 5.74 22.02
N ARG A 791 -12.75 6.12 22.07
CA ARG A 791 -13.76 5.73 21.08
C ARG A 791 -13.65 6.71 19.91
N TRP A 792 -12.67 6.50 19.03
CA TRP A 792 -12.29 7.43 17.96
C TRP A 792 -13.45 7.94 17.09
N GLY A 793 -14.48 7.13 16.85
CA GLY A 793 -15.70 7.56 16.14
C GLY A 793 -16.58 8.58 16.90
N THR A 794 -16.21 8.97 18.12
CA THR A 794 -16.85 10.01 18.95
C THR A 794 -15.85 10.93 19.66
N GLY A 795 -14.55 10.64 19.61
CA GLY A 795 -13.51 11.31 20.41
C GLY A 795 -13.56 11.08 21.93
N MET A 796 -14.60 10.43 22.45
CA MET A 796 -14.79 10.24 23.90
C MET A 796 -13.75 9.26 24.48
N SER A 797 -13.32 9.52 25.72
CA SER A 797 -12.75 8.48 26.59
C SER A 797 -13.73 7.30 26.70
N ARG A 798 -13.21 6.08 26.74
CA ARG A 798 -14.05 4.88 26.89
C ARG A 798 -14.41 4.57 28.34
N MET A 799 -13.90 5.31 29.32
CA MET A 799 -14.16 5.13 30.77
C MET A 799 -15.65 4.92 31.10
N PHE A 800 -16.54 5.79 30.61
CA PHE A 800 -18.00 5.66 30.81
C PHE A 800 -18.59 4.34 30.26
N GLN A 801 -17.95 3.71 29.27
CA GLN A 801 -18.34 2.40 28.76
C GLN A 801 -18.11 1.31 29.79
N TYR A 802 -17.00 1.36 30.53
CA TYR A 802 -16.66 0.33 31.51
C TYR A 802 -17.26 0.60 32.87
N GLU A 803 -17.21 1.82 33.35
CA GLU A 803 -17.64 2.16 34.72
C GLU A 803 -19.16 2.11 34.86
N HIS A 804 -19.91 2.60 33.87
CA HIS A 804 -21.33 2.91 34.03
C HIS A 804 -22.28 2.27 33.01
N THR A 805 -21.87 2.11 31.74
CA THR A 805 -22.85 1.83 30.66
C THR A 805 -22.83 0.41 30.09
N GLN A 806 -21.79 0.00 29.36
CA GLN A 806 -21.79 -1.26 28.61
C GLN A 806 -21.09 -2.41 29.35
N SER A 807 -19.89 -2.19 29.88
CA SER A 807 -19.16 -3.21 30.66
C SER A 807 -19.53 -3.23 32.14
N ARG A 808 -20.19 -2.18 32.66
CA ARG A 808 -20.88 -2.19 33.97
C ARG A 808 -20.00 -2.67 35.14
N ILE A 809 -18.70 -2.38 35.13
CA ILE A 809 -17.78 -2.76 36.21
C ILE A 809 -18.11 -2.02 37.51
N GLY A 810 -18.80 -0.86 37.43
CA GLY A 810 -19.34 -0.14 38.58
C GLY A 810 -18.27 0.54 39.44
N GLY A 811 -17.20 1.01 38.79
CA GLY A 811 -16.03 1.65 39.42
C GLY A 811 -14.85 1.73 38.46
N THR A 812 -13.92 2.65 38.74
CA THR A 812 -12.73 2.90 37.92
C THR A 812 -11.76 1.71 37.91
N LEU A 813 -10.82 1.73 36.96
CA LEU A 813 -9.73 0.74 36.87
C LEU A 813 -8.87 0.69 38.16
N TRP A 814 -8.80 1.77 38.93
CA TRP A 814 -7.99 1.84 40.16
C TRP A 814 -8.74 1.37 41.41
N GLU A 815 -10.07 1.52 41.46
CA GLU A 815 -10.90 1.00 42.55
C GLU A 815 -11.17 -0.51 42.40
N LYS A 816 -11.29 -1.00 41.15
CA LYS A 816 -11.70 -2.38 40.85
C LYS A 816 -10.73 -3.15 39.94
N PRO A 817 -9.38 -3.02 40.07
CA PRO A 817 -8.43 -3.55 39.08
C PRO A 817 -8.60 -5.05 38.80
N LEU A 818 -8.92 -5.85 39.83
CA LEU A 818 -9.14 -7.28 39.67
C LEU A 818 -10.34 -7.62 38.78
N LEU A 819 -11.44 -6.86 38.85
CA LEU A 819 -12.61 -7.08 38.00
C LEU A 819 -12.35 -6.69 36.54
N TYR A 820 -11.46 -5.73 36.29
CA TYR A 820 -11.00 -5.44 34.92
C TYR A 820 -10.08 -6.56 34.38
N LEU A 821 -9.30 -7.24 35.22
CA LEU A 821 -8.50 -8.41 34.82
C LEU A 821 -9.38 -9.65 34.59
N GLU A 822 -10.30 -9.94 35.52
CA GLU A 822 -11.24 -11.08 35.46
C GLU A 822 -12.16 -11.02 34.23
N ASN A 823 -12.65 -9.83 33.89
CA ASN A 823 -13.44 -9.63 32.67
C ASN A 823 -12.58 -9.41 31.39
N SER A 824 -11.29 -9.76 31.39
CA SER A 824 -10.38 -9.60 30.24
C SER A 824 -9.88 -10.95 29.68
N PRO A 825 -10.53 -11.50 28.64
CA PRO A 825 -10.21 -12.82 28.07
C PRO A 825 -8.75 -13.05 27.67
N VAL A 826 -7.95 -12.01 27.39
CA VAL A 826 -6.53 -12.18 27.03
C VAL A 826 -5.72 -12.84 28.15
N PHE A 827 -6.03 -12.58 29.43
CA PHE A 827 -5.34 -13.22 30.56
C PHE A 827 -5.79 -14.68 30.77
N HIS A 828 -6.91 -15.06 30.17
CA HIS A 828 -7.46 -16.42 30.17
C HIS A 828 -7.25 -17.17 28.84
N ALA A 829 -6.54 -16.57 27.87
CA ALA A 829 -6.18 -17.20 26.60
C ALA A 829 -5.56 -18.61 26.70
N PRO A 830 -4.78 -18.98 27.75
CA PRO A 830 -4.35 -20.36 27.96
C PRO A 830 -5.49 -21.39 28.08
N LYS A 831 -6.67 -21.01 28.59
CA LYS A 831 -7.84 -21.91 28.75
C LYS A 831 -8.46 -22.34 27.41
N ILE A 832 -8.35 -21.51 26.36
CA ILE A 832 -9.18 -21.63 25.14
C ILE A 832 -8.83 -22.88 24.33
N ASN A 833 -9.79 -23.79 24.14
CA ASN A 833 -9.68 -24.92 23.20
C ASN A 833 -10.54 -24.72 21.94
N THR A 834 -11.64 -23.97 22.05
CA THR A 834 -12.56 -23.66 20.93
C THR A 834 -11.84 -22.88 19.80
N PRO A 835 -11.93 -23.31 18.52
CA PRO A 835 -11.35 -22.60 17.39
C PRO A 835 -11.94 -21.19 17.20
N LEU A 836 -11.07 -20.18 17.16
CA LEU A 836 -11.45 -18.76 17.11
C LEU A 836 -11.19 -18.13 15.74
N LEU A 837 -12.26 -17.68 15.09
CA LEU A 837 -12.21 -16.74 13.98
C LEU A 837 -12.47 -15.31 14.49
N MET A 838 -11.59 -14.38 14.19
CA MET A 838 -11.82 -12.95 14.43
C MET A 838 -12.03 -12.21 13.12
N MET A 839 -12.90 -11.20 13.12
CA MET A 839 -12.84 -10.10 12.15
C MET A 839 -12.50 -8.84 12.93
N HIS A 840 -11.25 -8.35 12.81
CA HIS A 840 -10.89 -7.03 13.32
C HIS A 840 -10.20 -6.25 12.22
N ASN A 841 -10.88 -5.19 11.79
CA ASN A 841 -10.44 -4.34 10.70
C ASN A 841 -9.52 -3.22 11.20
N ASP A 842 -8.66 -2.73 10.34
CA ASP A 842 -7.54 -1.84 10.70
C ASP A 842 -7.89 -0.34 10.87
N ASP A 843 -9.15 0.05 10.63
CA ASP A 843 -9.68 1.43 10.80
C ASP A 843 -10.81 1.47 11.87
N ASP A 844 -10.80 0.54 12.84
CA ASP A 844 -11.86 0.41 13.86
C ASP A 844 -11.85 1.52 14.93
N GLY A 845 -12.67 2.55 14.69
CA GLY A 845 -12.88 3.65 15.62
C GLY A 845 -13.87 3.41 16.78
N ALA A 846 -14.39 2.21 17.01
CA ALA A 846 -15.35 1.94 18.11
C ALA A 846 -14.96 0.78 19.04
N VAL A 847 -14.08 -0.14 18.60
CA VAL A 847 -13.26 -0.97 19.48
C VAL A 847 -11.82 -0.97 18.93
N PRO A 848 -10.80 -0.55 19.70
CA PRO A 848 -9.44 -0.44 19.17
C PRO A 848 -8.98 -1.72 18.48
N TRP A 849 -8.47 -1.61 17.24
CA TRP A 849 -7.96 -2.74 16.46
C TRP A 849 -6.92 -3.59 17.21
N TYR A 850 -6.17 -2.93 18.10
CA TYR A 850 -5.25 -3.57 19.03
C TYR A 850 -5.87 -4.67 19.90
N GLN A 851 -7.18 -4.70 20.13
CA GLN A 851 -7.82 -5.77 20.92
C GLN A 851 -7.82 -7.11 20.16
N GLY A 852 -8.13 -7.10 18.87
CA GLY A 852 -7.97 -8.26 17.98
C GLY A 852 -6.50 -8.67 17.85
N ILE A 853 -5.58 -7.70 17.80
CA ILE A 853 -4.13 -7.97 17.78
C ILE A 853 -3.66 -8.58 19.12
N GLU A 854 -4.04 -8.03 20.27
CA GLU A 854 -3.69 -8.55 21.61
C GLU A 854 -4.13 -10.00 21.73
N MET A 855 -5.37 -10.31 21.33
CA MET A 855 -5.89 -11.68 21.36
C MET A 855 -5.18 -12.60 20.36
N PHE A 856 -4.97 -12.14 19.12
CA PHE A 856 -4.29 -12.94 18.09
C PHE A 856 -2.81 -13.21 18.45
N VAL A 857 -2.10 -12.20 18.95
CA VAL A 857 -0.69 -12.30 19.35
C VAL A 857 -0.54 -13.16 20.61
N ALA A 858 -1.49 -13.11 21.56
CA ALA A 858 -1.53 -14.06 22.67
C ALA A 858 -1.71 -15.50 22.18
N MET A 859 -2.69 -15.76 21.30
CA MET A 859 -2.91 -17.10 20.71
C MET A 859 -1.69 -17.59 19.91
N ARG A 860 -1.03 -16.72 19.12
CA ARG A 860 0.23 -17.02 18.42
C ARG A 860 1.41 -17.22 19.37
N ARG A 861 1.47 -16.53 20.51
CA ARG A 861 2.56 -16.71 21.51
C ARG A 861 2.42 -18.02 22.29
N LEU A 862 1.20 -18.56 22.36
CA LEU A 862 0.80 -19.81 23.00
C LEU A 862 0.59 -20.97 21.99
N ASP A 863 0.93 -20.76 20.71
CA ASP A 863 0.80 -21.73 19.62
C ASP A 863 -0.61 -22.39 19.50
N LYS A 864 -1.68 -21.59 19.71
CA LYS A 864 -3.10 -22.00 19.64
C LYS A 864 -3.78 -21.65 18.30
N PRO A 865 -4.74 -22.46 17.80
CA PRO A 865 -5.46 -22.16 16.56
C PRO A 865 -6.32 -20.89 16.63
N ALA A 866 -5.88 -19.85 15.91
CA ALA A 866 -6.64 -18.62 15.71
C ALA A 866 -6.38 -18.04 14.31
N TRP A 867 -7.42 -17.40 13.76
CA TRP A 867 -7.34 -16.65 12.50
C TRP A 867 -7.94 -15.26 12.70
N MET A 868 -7.29 -14.23 12.16
CA MET A 868 -7.87 -12.89 12.11
C MET A 868 -8.03 -12.44 10.65
N LEU A 869 -9.27 -12.12 10.30
CA LEU A 869 -9.63 -11.47 9.04
C LEU A 869 -9.56 -9.96 9.24
N THR A 870 -8.54 -9.33 8.66
CA THR A 870 -8.44 -7.86 8.61
C THR A 870 -8.75 -7.40 7.19
N TYR A 871 -9.96 -6.90 6.97
CA TYR A 871 -10.31 -6.21 5.73
C TYR A 871 -9.73 -4.80 5.78
N ASN A 872 -9.02 -4.40 4.73
CA ASN A 872 -8.12 -3.24 4.81
C ASN A 872 -8.80 -1.91 4.51
N GLY A 873 -8.54 -0.91 5.36
CA GLY A 873 -9.16 0.41 5.30
C GLY A 873 -10.62 0.37 5.75
N GLU A 874 -10.99 -0.57 6.62
CA GLU A 874 -12.37 -0.79 7.05
C GLU A 874 -12.56 -0.50 8.55
N PRO A 875 -13.67 0.14 8.94
CA PRO A 875 -13.92 0.46 10.33
C PRO A 875 -14.63 -0.70 11.05
N HIS A 876 -15.10 -0.43 12.27
CA HIS A 876 -15.84 -1.33 13.15
C HIS A 876 -16.92 -2.21 12.48
N ASN A 877 -17.48 -1.68 11.40
CA ASN A 877 -18.42 -2.34 10.52
C ASN A 877 -18.02 -1.94 9.07
N LEU A 878 -17.63 -2.88 8.21
CA LEU A 878 -17.12 -2.66 6.85
C LEU A 878 -17.91 -1.55 6.10
N LYS A 879 -17.22 -0.64 5.42
CA LYS A 879 -17.81 0.55 4.76
C LYS A 879 -18.85 0.14 3.73
N GLY A 880 -19.90 0.97 3.56
CA GLY A 880 -21.00 0.69 2.61
C GLY A 880 -20.49 0.37 1.20
N SER A 881 -19.47 1.10 0.77
CA SER A 881 -18.71 0.99 -0.48
C SER A 881 -17.99 -0.32 -0.72
N SER A 882 -17.65 -1.05 0.33
CA SER A 882 -16.60 -2.07 0.27
C SER A 882 -17.13 -3.44 -0.16
N TRP A 883 -17.63 -3.49 -1.38
CA TRP A 883 -18.37 -4.62 -1.95
C TRP A 883 -17.71 -5.98 -1.71
N ALA A 884 -16.52 -6.18 -2.30
CA ALA A 884 -15.84 -7.46 -2.30
C ALA A 884 -15.48 -7.91 -0.88
N ASN A 885 -15.07 -6.97 -0.02
CA ASN A 885 -14.76 -7.23 1.40
C ASN A 885 -15.99 -7.74 2.16
N ARG A 886 -17.14 -7.09 1.98
CA ARG A 886 -18.42 -7.48 2.63
C ARG A 886 -18.95 -8.81 2.12
N VAL A 887 -18.81 -9.07 0.83
CA VAL A 887 -19.19 -10.35 0.21
C VAL A 887 -18.26 -11.48 0.69
N ASP A 888 -16.95 -11.23 0.78
CA ASP A 888 -15.97 -12.20 1.24
C ASP A 888 -16.08 -12.49 2.75
N LEU A 889 -16.35 -11.49 3.60
CA LEU A 889 -16.70 -11.73 5.01
C LEU A 889 -17.91 -12.66 5.11
N SER A 890 -18.93 -12.41 4.30
CA SER A 890 -20.14 -13.23 4.26
C SER A 890 -19.84 -14.66 3.80
N LYS A 891 -18.92 -14.84 2.83
CA LYS A 891 -18.43 -16.16 2.40
C LYS A 891 -17.62 -16.87 3.48
N ARG A 892 -16.57 -16.25 4.03
CA ARG A 892 -15.65 -16.88 5.00
C ARG A 892 -16.32 -17.23 6.32
N MET A 893 -17.19 -16.37 6.82
CA MET A 893 -18.00 -16.65 8.01
C MET A 893 -18.95 -17.84 7.76
N PHE A 894 -19.56 -17.92 6.55
CA PHE A 894 -20.39 -19.05 6.16
C PHE A 894 -19.59 -20.35 5.94
N GLN A 895 -18.38 -20.28 5.38
CA GLN A 895 -17.46 -21.42 5.25
C GLN A 895 -17.03 -21.95 6.63
N PHE A 896 -16.58 -21.06 7.52
CA PHE A 896 -16.17 -21.38 8.89
C PHE A 896 -17.29 -22.10 9.66
N PHE A 897 -18.51 -21.54 9.63
CA PHE A 897 -19.67 -22.21 10.24
C PHE A 897 -20.15 -23.45 9.49
N ASN A 898 -19.96 -23.59 8.18
CA ASN A 898 -20.28 -24.84 7.48
C ASN A 898 -19.25 -25.94 7.79
N HIS A 899 -17.98 -25.61 8.00
CA HIS A 899 -16.94 -26.56 8.38
C HIS A 899 -17.28 -27.23 9.72
N TYR A 900 -17.38 -26.44 10.79
CA TYR A 900 -17.65 -26.97 12.13
C TYR A 900 -19.11 -27.40 12.35
N LEU A 901 -20.09 -26.66 11.82
CA LEU A 901 -21.52 -26.91 12.10
C LEU A 901 -22.24 -27.72 11.00
N LYS A 902 -21.59 -28.06 9.87
CA LYS A 902 -22.17 -28.95 8.85
C LYS A 902 -21.19 -30.00 8.31
N GLY A 903 -19.98 -30.11 8.86
CA GLY A 903 -18.99 -31.11 8.45
C GLY A 903 -18.41 -30.91 7.04
N GLN A 904 -18.46 -29.69 6.49
CA GLN A 904 -17.78 -29.39 5.23
C GLN A 904 -16.24 -29.40 5.42
N PRO A 905 -15.43 -29.61 4.36
CA PRO A 905 -13.97 -29.55 4.46
C PRO A 905 -13.45 -28.22 5.03
N MET A 906 -12.28 -28.25 5.65
CA MET A 906 -11.60 -27.03 6.10
C MET A 906 -11.13 -26.21 4.87
N PRO A 907 -11.47 -24.92 4.76
CA PRO A 907 -10.94 -24.04 3.73
C PRO A 907 -9.41 -23.91 3.80
N GLU A 908 -8.74 -23.83 2.65
CA GLU A 908 -7.27 -23.74 2.56
C GLU A 908 -6.73 -22.47 3.27
N TRP A 909 -7.50 -21.37 3.31
CA TRP A 909 -7.16 -20.14 4.03
C TRP A 909 -7.01 -20.34 5.54
N MET A 910 -7.74 -21.32 6.12
CA MET A 910 -7.55 -21.71 7.51
C MET A 910 -6.30 -22.59 7.69
N LYS A 911 -5.96 -23.41 6.69
CA LYS A 911 -4.92 -24.44 6.80
C LYS A 911 -3.49 -23.91 6.67
N LYS A 912 -3.27 -22.88 5.84
CA LYS A 912 -1.94 -22.33 5.54
C LYS A 912 -1.79 -20.83 5.85
N GLY A 913 -2.88 -20.13 6.13
CA GLY A 913 -2.92 -18.68 6.01
C GLY A 913 -2.86 -18.22 4.55
N VAL A 914 -2.60 -16.93 4.34
CA VAL A 914 -2.29 -16.37 3.01
C VAL A 914 -1.15 -15.35 3.18
N PRO A 915 0.10 -15.69 2.81
CA PRO A 915 1.22 -14.75 2.83
C PRO A 915 0.91 -13.49 2.01
N ALA A 916 1.43 -12.33 2.40
CA ALA A 916 1.18 -11.08 1.67
C ALA A 916 1.61 -11.16 0.18
N THR A 917 2.57 -12.03 -0.14
CA THR A 917 3.01 -12.34 -1.51
C THR A 917 1.94 -13.03 -2.35
N GLU A 918 1.16 -13.94 -1.76
CA GLU A 918 0.08 -14.71 -2.41
C GLU A 918 -1.28 -13.99 -2.41
N LYS A 919 -1.43 -12.96 -1.58
CA LYS A 919 -2.65 -12.13 -1.47
C LYS A 919 -3.17 -11.71 -2.85
N GLY A 920 -4.42 -12.06 -3.13
CA GLY A 920 -5.11 -11.76 -4.40
C GLY A 920 -4.80 -12.70 -5.57
N LYS A 921 -3.88 -13.66 -5.40
CA LYS A 921 -3.68 -14.81 -6.30
C LYS A 921 -4.42 -16.04 -5.75
N ASN A 922 -4.20 -16.32 -4.47
CA ASN A 922 -4.87 -17.39 -3.73
C ASN A 922 -5.84 -16.77 -2.71
N LEU A 923 -7.13 -17.10 -2.80
CA LEU A 923 -8.13 -16.71 -1.80
C LEU A 923 -8.35 -17.79 -0.73
N GLY A 924 -7.77 -18.99 -0.93
CA GLY A 924 -7.82 -20.14 -0.05
C GLY A 924 -9.22 -20.69 0.24
N TYR A 925 -10.19 -20.49 -0.66
CA TYR A 925 -11.56 -20.96 -0.47
C TYR A 925 -11.68 -22.49 -0.40
#